data_AF-A0A8B6FA79-F1
#
_entry.id   AF-A0A8B6FA79-F1
#
_cell.length_a   1.000
_cell.length_b   1.000
_cell.length_c   1.000
_cell.angle_alpha   90.00
_cell.angle_beta   90.00
_cell.angle_gamma   90.00
#
_symmetry.space_group_name_H-M   'P 1'
#
loop_
_entity.id
_entity.type
_entity.pdbx_description
1 polymer ?
#
loop_
_entity_poly.entity_id
_entity_poly.type
_entity_poly.pdbx_seq_one_letter_code
_entity_poly.pdbx_strand_id
1 'polypeptide(L)'
;MEPASKKVKMAKSPIKCGVCGKSFSHKESLMRHKRSVHTGTKWHCTTCDVVFSRKDNYQRHKRNHDKQPVQSGAGVTMTSTETNENTDPCNFKALNGTVETHTIDAKGLNKFDPMSFLKSQYDVVKNVIKRKIKERGGLKWYLSMKVKMSRRKEDAIETAEPHFRGKCQTSLKLEDIDTGLKESIKKMYTSFIEYQRQGSNWTVDKVVDLTIHMARYRPLKGSSYIPLPIKLRSKHAIVNVKNKDSKCFMWSILAALYPAKRDAERVWKYKEHTSSLNFDTIMFPVKLADIPKFEKQNEISINVFGFNKGEVFPIHISKHRFEQHVNLLMISDNKKSHFCWIKNLNRLLGDQKSSEHKHFYCPYCLHGFTKERILNNHLPNCQTYGPQKIELPTEDNKWLHYKDIRKQLKVPYIIYADFECLQEPIVDSNKCDQKTKKTTKHIPCGFAYKVVGLTPEMSNEPVVYRGANAADKFVECMVNEQEEIEQRFKHCEPMIMTGSDWQSFKKATLCHICKKELADIRVRDHCHVTGKFRGAAHNDCNINYKFTGRIPVVFHNLRGYDSHLIMQAIGKVEGKQLNCIANNMEKYISFSLGCMDFIDSLQFMSSSLQKLVENLAKEGSSKFRHMTSHFGEERISLLLRKQVYPYEYFDSEAKFLESQLPPIESFYSTLSGEGITTLDYAHAQHVWQLFNIQNLGQYHDLYVLSDVLALADVFENFREICLNYYGLDAAHFYTSPGLAWQAALKMTGVKLELLTDIDMHLFIEKGLRGGISMISHRHAKANNKHVPSYDQNQPINHVMYLDANNLYGWAMSQALPVEGFRWINDSEIENLNICDIADDSENGYILEVDLEYPRELHDDHNEYPLAPEKLKVTNDMLSPYAKKLLDDLSLKGTSTEKLIPNLHPKQKYVVHYRNLKLYLSLGMKLTKIHRVMTFEQRPWLKTYIDFNTEKRKLATNEFEKDFFKLMNNAVFGKTMEKFKEENRYKTFE
;
A
#
# COMPACT_ATOMS: atom_id res chain seq x y z
N MET A 1 -37.52 -14.47 58.44
CA MET A 1 -38.11 -15.82 58.49
C MET A 1 -36.98 -16.82 58.34
N GLU A 2 -37.00 -17.82 59.21
CA GLU A 2 -35.95 -18.77 59.61
C GLU A 2 -35.33 -19.68 58.52
N PRO A 3 -34.21 -20.38 58.85
CA PRO A 3 -33.25 -21.00 57.93
C PRO A 3 -33.36 -22.54 57.85
N ALA A 4 -32.61 -23.17 56.93
CA ALA A 4 -32.27 -24.61 56.97
C ALA A 4 -30.91 -24.83 56.28
N SER A 5 -29.80 -24.95 57.02
CA SER A 5 -29.25 -26.15 57.71
C SER A 5 -28.04 -26.74 56.95
N LYS A 6 -26.83 -26.29 57.33
CA LYS A 6 -25.55 -26.91 56.96
C LYS A 6 -25.41 -28.25 57.69
N LYS A 7 -25.33 -29.36 56.94
CA LYS A 7 -24.86 -30.65 57.48
C LYS A 7 -23.34 -30.66 57.56
N VAL A 8 -22.82 -30.63 58.79
CA VAL A 8 -21.43 -30.99 59.12
C VAL A 8 -21.26 -32.51 58.94
N LYS A 9 -20.23 -32.95 58.21
CA LYS A 9 -19.73 -34.33 58.27
C LYS A 9 -18.34 -34.31 58.92
N MET A 10 -18.24 -35.05 60.02
CA MET A 10 -17.04 -35.22 60.84
C MET A 10 -15.84 -35.72 60.01
N ALA A 11 -14.68 -35.08 60.20
CA ALA A 11 -13.42 -35.50 59.59
C ALA A 11 -12.94 -36.81 60.23
N LYS A 12 -12.78 -37.87 59.41
CA LYS A 12 -12.00 -39.05 59.81
C LYS A 12 -10.52 -38.75 59.63
N SER A 13 -9.73 -38.97 60.68
CA SER A 13 -8.29 -38.73 60.68
C SER A 13 -7.58 -39.51 59.56
N PRO A 14 -6.61 -38.90 58.86
CA PRO A 14 -5.96 -39.53 57.71
C PRO A 14 -5.08 -40.72 58.12
N ILE A 15 -5.18 -41.82 57.37
CA ILE A 15 -4.43 -43.06 57.60
C ILE A 15 -3.08 -42.97 56.89
N LYS A 16 -1.98 -42.96 57.64
CA LYS A 16 -0.61 -42.82 57.08
C LYS A 16 -0.04 -44.15 56.62
N CYS A 17 0.73 -44.12 55.52
CA CYS A 17 1.52 -45.24 55.07
C CYS A 17 2.73 -45.42 55.98
N GLY A 18 2.80 -46.54 56.69
CA GLY A 18 3.94 -46.86 57.56
C GLY A 18 5.29 -47.07 56.86
N VAL A 19 5.37 -46.95 55.52
CA VAL A 19 6.63 -47.10 54.76
C VAL A 19 7.16 -45.75 54.22
N CYS A 20 6.28 -44.85 53.76
CA CYS A 20 6.70 -43.56 53.19
C CYS A 20 5.99 -42.34 53.79
N GLY A 21 5.22 -42.52 54.88
CA GLY A 21 4.58 -41.45 55.64
C GLY A 21 3.36 -40.78 54.98
N LYS A 22 3.06 -41.07 53.70
CA LYS A 22 1.94 -40.43 52.98
C LYS A 22 0.58 -40.76 53.60
N SER A 23 -0.26 -39.73 53.76
CA SER A 23 -1.61 -39.78 54.35
C SER A 23 -2.68 -40.12 53.31
N PHE A 24 -3.62 -41.01 53.65
CA PHE A 24 -4.73 -41.40 52.79
C PHE A 24 -6.06 -41.34 53.54
N SER A 25 -7.12 -40.93 52.85
CA SER A 25 -8.47 -40.78 53.43
C SER A 25 -9.18 -42.11 53.68
N HIS A 26 -8.79 -43.20 52.99
CA HIS A 26 -9.40 -44.52 53.11
C HIS A 26 -8.36 -45.64 53.03
N LYS A 27 -8.60 -46.74 53.76
CA LYS A 27 -7.69 -47.89 53.86
C LYS A 27 -7.43 -48.54 52.50
N GLU A 28 -8.40 -48.55 51.59
CA GLU A 28 -8.25 -49.06 50.23
C GLU A 28 -7.27 -48.24 49.39
N SER A 29 -7.28 -46.90 49.56
CA SER A 29 -6.34 -46.01 48.88
C SER A 29 -4.92 -46.24 49.38
N LEU A 30 -4.74 -46.45 50.69
CA LEU A 30 -3.46 -46.82 51.27
C LEU A 30 -2.97 -48.19 50.77
N MET A 31 -3.85 -49.21 50.72
CA MET A 31 -3.49 -50.54 50.22
C MET A 31 -3.10 -50.53 48.74
N ARG A 32 -3.78 -49.72 47.93
CA ARG A 32 -3.45 -49.52 46.51
C ARG A 32 -2.11 -48.81 46.33
N HIS A 33 -1.85 -47.79 47.15
CA HIS A 33 -0.57 -47.11 47.18
C HIS A 33 0.55 -48.06 47.59
N LYS A 34 0.38 -48.84 48.67
CA LYS A 34 1.35 -49.87 49.07
C LYS A 34 1.59 -50.89 47.97
N ARG A 35 0.55 -51.33 47.27
CA ARG A 35 0.70 -52.30 46.17
C ARG A 35 1.50 -51.76 44.98
N SER A 36 1.18 -50.55 44.56
CA SER A 36 1.76 -49.93 43.37
C SER A 36 3.17 -49.35 43.58
N VAL A 37 3.45 -48.85 44.79
CA VAL A 37 4.71 -48.12 45.07
C VAL A 37 5.72 -48.95 45.87
N HIS A 38 5.26 -49.89 46.72
CA HIS A 38 6.17 -50.63 47.60
C HIS A 38 6.28 -52.12 47.27
N THR A 39 5.24 -52.77 46.73
CA THR A 39 5.31 -54.21 46.41
C THR A 39 5.56 -54.53 44.93
N GLY A 40 5.77 -53.52 44.08
CA GLY A 40 6.30 -53.67 42.73
C GLY A 40 5.51 -54.56 41.75
N THR A 41 4.27 -54.95 42.04
CA THR A 41 3.52 -55.87 41.19
C THR A 41 3.06 -55.19 39.90
N LYS A 42 3.72 -55.54 38.79
CA LYS A 42 3.48 -55.05 37.44
C LYS A 42 2.78 -56.12 36.59
N TRP A 43 1.86 -55.68 35.73
CA TRP A 43 1.04 -56.53 34.85
C TRP A 43 1.52 -56.33 33.41
N HIS A 44 2.11 -57.35 32.83
CA HIS A 44 2.71 -57.30 31.49
C HIS A 44 1.68 -57.72 30.44
N CYS A 45 1.57 -56.95 29.35
CA CYS A 45 0.80 -57.37 28.19
C CYS A 45 1.66 -58.19 27.24
N THR A 46 1.27 -59.44 27.02
CA THR A 46 1.97 -60.40 26.15
C THR A 46 1.84 -60.10 24.64
N THR A 47 1.06 -59.08 24.25
CA THR A 47 0.79 -58.75 22.84
C THR A 47 1.55 -57.51 22.36
N CYS A 48 1.97 -56.60 23.26
CA CYS A 48 2.66 -55.37 22.86
C CYS A 48 3.66 -54.84 23.90
N ASP A 49 4.09 -55.70 24.83
CA ASP A 49 5.13 -55.45 25.85
C ASP A 49 4.92 -54.23 26.77
N VAL A 50 3.72 -53.63 26.76
CA VAL A 50 3.38 -52.55 27.69
C VAL A 50 3.12 -53.11 29.08
N VAL A 51 3.72 -52.48 30.09
CA VAL A 51 3.68 -52.90 31.49
C VAL A 51 2.81 -51.94 32.31
N PHE A 52 1.82 -52.49 33.02
CA PHE A 52 0.86 -51.72 33.80
C PHE A 52 1.08 -51.90 35.30
N SER A 53 1.09 -50.80 36.05
CA SER A 53 1.14 -50.85 37.52
C SER A 53 -0.19 -51.24 38.17
N ARG A 54 -1.27 -51.41 37.37
CA ARG A 54 -2.62 -51.71 37.86
C ARG A 54 -3.37 -52.70 36.94
N LYS A 55 -4.04 -53.69 37.56
CA LYS A 55 -4.75 -54.79 36.88
C LYS A 55 -5.94 -54.33 36.05
N ASP A 56 -6.68 -53.31 36.50
CA ASP A 56 -7.84 -52.74 35.81
C ASP A 56 -7.43 -52.08 34.48
N ASN A 57 -6.33 -51.34 34.49
CA ASN A 57 -5.76 -50.73 33.28
C ASN A 57 -5.26 -51.80 32.30
N TYR A 58 -4.59 -52.84 32.80
CA TYR A 58 -4.17 -53.98 31.99
C TYR A 58 -5.36 -54.70 31.33
N GLN A 59 -6.45 -54.95 32.06
CA GLN A 59 -7.63 -55.62 31.52
C GLN A 59 -8.37 -54.79 30.47
N ARG A 60 -8.42 -53.45 30.65
CA ARG A 60 -8.97 -52.55 29.62
C ARG A 60 -8.09 -52.53 28.37
N HIS A 61 -6.77 -52.52 28.55
CA HIS A 61 -5.81 -52.57 27.45
C HIS A 61 -5.92 -53.90 26.67
N LYS A 62 -6.06 -55.03 27.37
CA LYS A 62 -6.19 -56.35 26.74
C LYS A 62 -7.42 -56.46 25.82
N ARG A 63 -8.56 -55.85 26.20
CA ARG A 63 -9.78 -55.82 25.36
C ARG A 63 -9.62 -55.05 24.06
N ASN A 64 -8.58 -54.21 23.94
CA ASN A 64 -8.32 -53.47 22.71
C ASN A 64 -7.53 -54.30 21.68
N HIS A 65 -6.96 -55.45 22.06
CA HIS A 65 -6.29 -56.38 21.14
C HIS A 65 -7.26 -57.32 20.41
N ASP A 66 -8.43 -57.62 21.01
CA ASP A 66 -9.44 -58.51 20.41
C ASP A 66 -10.26 -57.86 19.29
N LYS A 67 -9.91 -56.63 18.88
CA LYS A 67 -10.43 -56.00 17.66
C LYS A 67 -9.36 -56.07 16.58
N GLN A 68 -9.35 -57.22 15.92
CA GLN A 68 -8.41 -57.66 14.89
C GLN A 68 -8.77 -57.12 13.46
N PRO A 69 -7.83 -57.12 12.48
CA PRO A 69 -6.94 -55.96 12.22
C PRO A 69 -6.57 -55.74 10.72
N VAL A 70 -5.45 -55.01 10.47
CA VAL A 70 -4.54 -55.03 9.28
C VAL A 70 -4.83 -53.92 8.22
N GLN A 71 -3.92 -53.03 7.79
CA GLN A 71 -2.46 -52.91 7.90
C GLN A 71 -1.95 -51.46 7.78
N SER A 72 -0.72 -51.29 8.28
CA SER A 72 0.05 -50.09 8.58
C SER A 72 0.80 -49.42 7.42
N GLY A 73 1.06 -48.11 7.57
CA GLY A 73 2.15 -47.41 6.88
C GLY A 73 2.39 -45.98 7.37
N ALA A 74 3.33 -45.82 8.31
CA ALA A 74 4.00 -44.61 8.81
C ALA A 74 3.17 -43.56 9.59
N GLY A 75 3.50 -43.42 10.89
CA GLY A 75 2.86 -42.51 11.84
C GLY A 75 3.24 -41.04 11.63
N VAL A 76 2.20 -40.23 11.40
CA VAL A 76 2.22 -38.77 11.50
C VAL A 76 2.04 -38.39 12.98
N THR A 77 2.95 -37.58 13.55
CA THR A 77 2.68 -36.89 14.82
C THR A 77 1.78 -35.70 14.52
N MET A 78 0.53 -35.74 14.98
CA MET A 78 -0.38 -34.59 14.93
C MET A 78 -0.07 -33.65 16.10
N THR A 79 0.54 -32.51 15.82
CA THR A 79 0.61 -31.39 16.77
C THR A 79 -0.50 -30.40 16.43
N SER A 80 -1.60 -30.44 17.18
CA SER A 80 -2.48 -29.28 17.31
C SER A 80 -1.82 -28.33 18.31
N THR A 81 -1.10 -27.33 17.82
CA THR A 81 -0.59 -26.24 18.65
C THR A 81 -1.74 -25.27 18.97
N GLU A 82 -2.54 -25.59 19.99
CA GLU A 82 -2.91 -24.54 20.95
C GLU A 82 -1.64 -24.28 21.76
N THR A 83 -0.80 -23.36 21.28
CA THR A 83 0.46 -23.02 21.96
C THR A 83 0.26 -21.75 22.76
N ASN A 84 0.28 -21.92 24.08
CA ASN A 84 0.87 -20.93 24.96
C ASN A 84 2.29 -20.63 24.47
N GLU A 85 2.58 -19.33 24.40
CA GLU A 85 3.87 -18.65 24.50
C GLU A 85 5.16 -19.38 24.09
N ASN A 86 5.86 -18.74 23.14
CA ASN A 86 7.25 -18.97 22.70
C ASN A 86 7.54 -20.20 21.83
N THR A 87 7.54 -20.00 20.50
CA THR A 87 8.72 -20.06 19.59
C THR A 87 8.28 -20.12 18.11
N ASP A 88 8.96 -19.36 17.25
CA ASP A 88 8.92 -19.26 15.76
C ASP A 88 8.34 -17.92 15.16
N PRO A 89 9.16 -17.07 14.47
CA PRO A 89 8.82 -15.67 14.12
C PRO A 89 7.99 -15.45 12.84
N CYS A 90 7.53 -16.48 12.13
CA CYS A 90 6.89 -16.31 10.80
C CYS A 90 5.35 -16.34 10.80
N ASN A 91 4.69 -16.09 11.93
CA ASN A 91 3.23 -15.98 11.97
C ASN A 91 2.78 -14.51 11.82
N PHE A 92 2.14 -14.20 10.69
CA PHE A 92 1.44 -12.94 10.41
C PHE A 92 0.36 -12.66 11.47
N LYS A 93 0.72 -11.99 12.57
CA LYS A 93 -0.22 -11.52 13.61
C LYS A 93 -1.03 -10.28 13.21
N ALA A 94 -0.72 -9.66 12.06
CA ALA A 94 -1.45 -8.50 11.52
C ALA A 94 -2.94 -8.76 11.19
N LEU A 95 -3.36 -10.03 11.15
CA LEU A 95 -4.66 -10.47 10.68
C LEU A 95 -5.41 -11.33 11.69
N ASN A 96 -5.26 -11.06 12.99
CA ASN A 96 -5.84 -11.90 14.03
C ASN A 96 -7.36 -12.15 13.76
N GLY A 97 -7.70 -13.40 13.43
CA GLY A 97 -9.06 -13.84 13.04
C GLY A 97 -9.35 -14.01 11.53
N THR A 98 -8.43 -13.65 10.62
CA THR A 98 -8.68 -13.56 9.16
C THR A 98 -8.01 -14.68 8.34
N VAL A 99 -6.77 -15.06 8.68
CA VAL A 99 -5.97 -16.10 8.00
C VAL A 99 -5.31 -17.03 9.04
N GLU A 100 -5.32 -18.34 8.79
CA GLU A 100 -4.84 -19.43 9.64
C GLU A 100 -3.98 -20.39 8.81
N THR A 101 -2.86 -20.86 9.37
CA THR A 101 -1.94 -21.80 8.72
C THR A 101 -1.86 -23.10 9.51
N HIS A 102 -1.72 -24.23 8.81
CA HIS A 102 -1.51 -25.53 9.42
C HIS A 102 -0.42 -26.28 8.66
N THR A 103 0.70 -26.54 9.33
CA THR A 103 1.89 -27.17 8.73
C THR A 103 1.96 -28.63 9.12
N ILE A 104 2.26 -29.49 8.15
CA ILE A 104 2.46 -30.93 8.33
C ILE A 104 3.92 -31.24 8.00
N ASP A 105 4.71 -31.54 9.01
CA ASP A 105 6.12 -31.91 8.84
C ASP A 105 6.26 -33.32 8.27
N ALA A 106 7.17 -33.50 7.31
CA ALA A 106 7.52 -34.81 6.80
C ALA A 106 8.51 -35.49 7.78
N LYS A 107 8.02 -36.34 8.69
CA LYS A 107 8.88 -37.13 9.60
C LYS A 107 9.20 -38.52 9.04
N GLY A 108 10.49 -38.84 8.88
CA GLY A 108 11.01 -40.16 8.50
C GLY A 108 12.15 -40.10 7.49
N LEU A 109 13.14 -40.99 7.62
CA LEU A 109 14.37 -41.11 6.81
C LEU A 109 14.16 -41.59 5.35
N ASN A 110 12.93 -41.66 4.85
CA ASN A 110 12.66 -42.19 3.53
C ASN A 110 12.64 -41.07 2.48
N LYS A 111 13.60 -41.13 1.55
CA LYS A 111 13.61 -40.37 0.28
C LYS A 111 12.31 -40.66 -0.47
N PHE A 112 11.31 -39.80 -0.35
CA PHE A 112 10.03 -39.99 -1.02
C PHE A 112 9.90 -39.18 -2.29
N ASP A 113 9.35 -39.84 -3.31
CA ASP A 113 8.67 -39.21 -4.44
C ASP A 113 7.57 -38.25 -3.92
N PRO A 114 7.57 -36.97 -4.32
CA PRO A 114 6.60 -35.97 -3.84
C PRO A 114 5.13 -36.36 -4.08
N MET A 115 4.82 -37.13 -5.12
CA MET A 115 3.45 -37.61 -5.36
C MET A 115 3.00 -38.60 -4.28
N SER A 116 3.89 -39.49 -3.87
CA SER A 116 3.62 -40.48 -2.83
C SER A 116 3.37 -39.82 -1.46
N PHE A 117 4.12 -38.76 -1.13
CA PHE A 117 3.88 -37.96 0.08
C PHE A 117 2.56 -37.19 0.02
N LEU A 118 2.26 -36.51 -1.09
CA LEU A 118 0.99 -35.79 -1.25
C LEU A 118 -0.23 -36.73 -1.18
N LYS A 119 -0.10 -37.98 -1.67
CA LYS A 119 -1.13 -39.01 -1.52
C LYS A 119 -1.28 -39.50 -0.09
N SER A 120 -0.19 -39.72 0.65
CA SER A 120 -0.26 -40.19 2.04
C SER A 120 -0.86 -39.14 2.99
N GLN A 121 -0.65 -37.86 2.71
CA GLN A 121 -1.23 -36.75 3.48
C GLN A 121 -2.64 -36.34 3.01
N TYR A 122 -3.18 -36.98 1.97
CA TYR A 122 -4.46 -36.59 1.37
C TYR A 122 -5.60 -36.56 2.39
N ASP A 123 -5.78 -37.62 3.17
CA ASP A 123 -6.86 -37.71 4.16
C ASP A 123 -6.62 -36.81 5.38
N VAL A 124 -5.36 -36.58 5.74
CA VAL A 124 -4.98 -35.66 6.82
C VAL A 124 -5.40 -34.23 6.46
N VAL A 125 -4.95 -33.75 5.30
CA VAL A 125 -5.29 -32.42 4.79
C VAL A 125 -6.80 -32.27 4.61
N LYS A 126 -7.45 -33.30 4.05
CA LYS A 126 -8.91 -33.35 3.90
C LYS A 126 -9.61 -33.19 5.24
N ASN A 127 -9.17 -33.89 6.29
CA ASN A 127 -9.79 -33.81 7.61
C ASN A 127 -9.58 -32.45 8.29
N VAL A 128 -8.41 -31.83 8.14
CA VAL A 128 -8.14 -30.47 8.63
C VAL A 128 -9.09 -29.46 7.97
N ILE A 129 -9.20 -29.49 6.65
CA ILE A 129 -10.09 -28.60 5.88
C ILE A 129 -11.56 -28.88 6.23
N LYS A 130 -11.97 -30.15 6.33
CA LYS A 130 -13.34 -30.55 6.73
C LYS A 130 -13.71 -29.98 8.10
N ARG A 131 -12.82 -30.10 9.08
CA ARG A 131 -13.03 -29.57 10.44
C ARG A 131 -13.17 -28.05 10.41
N LYS A 132 -12.28 -27.36 9.70
CA LYS A 132 -12.30 -25.89 9.60
C LYS A 132 -13.51 -25.35 8.86
N ILE A 133 -14.00 -26.07 7.84
CA ILE A 133 -15.27 -25.74 7.16
C ILE A 133 -16.46 -25.94 8.09
N LYS A 134 -16.48 -27.00 8.93
CA LYS A 134 -17.54 -27.19 9.94
C LYS A 134 -17.53 -26.09 11.02
N GLU A 135 -16.35 -25.64 11.44
CA GLU A 135 -16.19 -24.56 12.45
C GLU A 135 -16.56 -23.17 11.90
N ARG A 136 -16.18 -22.84 10.66
CA ARG A 136 -16.19 -21.44 10.14
C ARG A 136 -17.09 -21.21 8.92
N GLY A 137 -17.65 -22.26 8.33
CA GLY A 137 -18.39 -22.21 7.07
C GLY A 137 -17.46 -22.20 5.85
N GLY A 138 -17.67 -21.28 4.92
CA GLY A 138 -16.86 -21.19 3.69
C GLY A 138 -15.39 -20.89 3.95
N LEU A 139 -14.50 -21.58 3.21
CA LEU A 139 -13.06 -21.47 3.39
C LEU A 139 -12.35 -21.27 2.04
N LYS A 140 -11.42 -20.32 1.98
CA LYS A 140 -10.47 -20.19 0.88
C LYS A 140 -9.14 -20.71 1.37
N TRP A 141 -8.58 -21.68 0.66
CA TRP A 141 -7.37 -22.35 1.10
C TRP A 141 -6.44 -22.69 -0.06
N TYR A 142 -5.17 -22.90 0.22
CA TYR A 142 -4.21 -23.46 -0.75
C TYR A 142 -3.14 -24.25 -0.02
N LEU A 143 -2.52 -25.18 -0.75
CA LEU A 143 -1.40 -25.97 -0.24
C LEU A 143 -0.08 -25.40 -0.76
N SER A 144 0.96 -25.51 0.05
CA SER A 144 2.34 -25.26 -0.34
C SER A 144 3.19 -26.42 0.13
N MET A 145 3.86 -27.10 -0.79
CA MET A 145 4.77 -28.19 -0.48
C MET A 145 6.21 -27.70 -0.65
N LYS A 146 7.02 -27.85 0.39
CA LYS A 146 8.44 -27.54 0.35
C LYS A 146 9.23 -28.82 0.12
N VAL A 147 10.08 -28.88 -0.90
CA VAL A 147 10.87 -30.09 -1.24
C VAL A 147 12.33 -29.72 -1.28
N LYS A 148 13.19 -30.49 -0.63
CA LYS A 148 14.63 -30.40 -0.75
C LYS A 148 15.10 -31.26 -1.93
N MET A 149 15.87 -30.70 -2.84
CA MET A 149 16.38 -31.35 -4.05
C MET A 149 17.88 -31.09 -4.20
N SER A 150 18.63 -32.07 -4.73
CA SER A 150 20.07 -31.95 -5.00
C SER A 150 20.44 -32.31 -6.45
N ARG A 151 21.49 -31.71 -7.01
CA ARG A 151 22.12 -32.16 -8.28
C ARG A 151 23.63 -32.25 -8.14
N ARG A 152 24.25 -33.15 -8.90
CA ARG A 152 25.70 -33.36 -8.88
C ARG A 152 26.35 -32.68 -10.09
N LYS A 153 27.36 -31.84 -9.85
CA LYS A 153 28.10 -31.14 -10.91
C LYS A 153 29.59 -31.13 -10.60
N GLU A 154 30.37 -31.82 -11.44
CA GLU A 154 31.84 -31.89 -11.58
C GLU A 154 32.75 -32.04 -10.35
N ASP A 155 32.33 -31.71 -9.12
CA ASP A 155 32.81 -32.21 -7.80
C ASP A 155 32.00 -31.67 -6.59
N ALA A 156 30.87 -30.97 -6.82
CA ALA A 156 30.00 -30.43 -5.76
C ALA A 156 28.54 -30.91 -5.86
N ILE A 157 27.86 -31.02 -4.71
CA ILE A 157 26.41 -31.32 -4.60
C ILE A 157 25.67 -30.01 -4.35
N GLU A 158 24.85 -29.60 -5.30
CA GLU A 158 24.05 -28.37 -5.24
C GLU A 158 22.66 -28.70 -4.64
N THR A 159 22.10 -27.95 -3.69
CA THR A 159 20.79 -28.21 -3.05
C THR A 159 19.81 -26.99 -3.01
N ALA A 160 18.52 -27.16 -3.32
CA ALA A 160 17.45 -26.16 -3.09
C ALA A 160 16.37 -26.71 -2.20
N GLU A 161 15.59 -25.78 -1.66
CA GLU A 161 14.26 -26.04 -1.12
C GLU A 161 13.13 -25.31 -1.88
N PRO A 162 12.82 -25.65 -3.15
CA PRO A 162 11.69 -25.06 -3.87
C PRO A 162 10.35 -25.27 -3.16
N HIS A 163 9.49 -24.25 -3.25
CA HIS A 163 8.11 -24.31 -2.79
C HIS A 163 7.17 -24.48 -3.97
N PHE A 164 6.42 -25.58 -3.99
CA PHE A 164 5.43 -25.87 -5.00
C PHE A 164 4.05 -25.51 -4.48
N ARG A 165 3.45 -24.47 -5.08
CA ARG A 165 2.16 -23.95 -4.65
C ARG A 165 1.00 -24.58 -5.41
N GLY A 166 0.05 -25.13 -4.66
CA GLY A 166 -1.22 -25.62 -5.16
C GLY A 166 -2.11 -24.50 -5.67
N LYS A 167 -3.18 -24.88 -6.38
CA LYS A 167 -4.18 -23.93 -6.83
C LYS A 167 -4.93 -23.40 -5.61
N CYS A 168 -5.24 -22.10 -5.58
CA CYS A 168 -6.07 -21.57 -4.52
C CYS A 168 -7.50 -22.06 -4.71
N GLN A 169 -7.99 -22.79 -3.72
CA GLN A 169 -9.29 -23.42 -3.70
C GLN A 169 -10.25 -22.64 -2.82
N THR A 170 -11.52 -22.74 -3.15
CA THR A 170 -12.60 -22.16 -2.38
C THR A 170 -13.61 -23.27 -2.13
N SER A 171 -13.66 -23.76 -0.90
CA SER A 171 -14.53 -24.87 -0.50
C SER A 171 -15.67 -24.36 0.37
N LEU A 172 -16.89 -24.73 0.00
CA LEU A 172 -18.11 -24.28 0.64
C LEU A 172 -18.92 -25.45 1.19
N LYS A 173 -18.83 -26.60 0.52
CA LYS A 173 -19.37 -27.89 0.96
C LYS A 173 -18.23 -28.90 1.13
N LEU A 174 -18.50 -29.97 1.87
CA LEU A 174 -17.51 -31.03 2.11
C LEU A 174 -17.12 -31.78 0.82
N GLU A 175 -18.03 -31.82 -0.16
CA GLU A 175 -17.84 -32.41 -1.49
C GLU A 175 -16.82 -31.65 -2.35
N ASP A 176 -16.69 -30.32 -2.16
CA ASP A 176 -15.76 -29.48 -2.93
C ASP A 176 -14.28 -29.76 -2.59
N ILE A 177 -14.03 -30.39 -1.45
CA ILE A 177 -12.67 -30.59 -0.90
C ILE A 177 -11.91 -31.60 -1.75
N ASP A 178 -12.54 -32.71 -2.15
CA ASP A 178 -11.87 -33.76 -2.91
C ASP A 178 -11.41 -33.29 -4.28
N THR A 179 -12.29 -32.59 -5.00
CA THR A 179 -11.94 -31.99 -6.30
C THR A 179 -10.85 -30.94 -6.15
N GLY A 180 -10.98 -30.06 -5.15
CA GLY A 180 -9.98 -29.03 -4.87
C GLY A 180 -8.60 -29.58 -4.48
N LEU A 181 -8.56 -30.66 -3.70
CA LEU A 181 -7.32 -31.35 -3.33
C LEU A 181 -6.65 -31.99 -4.54
N LYS A 182 -7.40 -32.71 -5.37
CA LYS A 182 -6.88 -33.32 -6.60
C LYS A 182 -6.27 -32.28 -7.53
N GLU A 183 -6.96 -31.15 -7.76
CA GLU A 183 -6.43 -30.06 -8.58
C GLU A 183 -5.18 -29.42 -7.99
N SER A 184 -5.18 -29.18 -6.67
CA SER A 184 -4.04 -28.59 -5.97
C SER A 184 -2.81 -29.48 -6.01
N ILE A 185 -2.97 -30.78 -5.75
CA ILE A 185 -1.91 -31.79 -5.84
C ILE A 185 -1.41 -31.90 -7.27
N LYS A 186 -2.31 -31.98 -8.26
CA LYS A 186 -1.94 -32.02 -9.68
C LYS A 186 -1.09 -30.81 -10.07
N LYS A 187 -1.51 -29.60 -9.70
CA LYS A 187 -0.75 -28.37 -10.00
C LYS A 187 0.63 -28.36 -9.34
N MET A 188 0.70 -28.72 -8.05
CA MET A 188 1.98 -28.80 -7.33
C MET A 188 2.92 -29.79 -8.00
N TYR A 189 2.40 -30.97 -8.37
CA TYR A 189 3.19 -31.99 -9.03
C TYR A 189 3.60 -31.60 -10.46
N THR A 190 2.72 -31.00 -11.26
CA THR A 190 3.11 -30.49 -12.59
C THR A 190 4.20 -29.42 -12.47
N SER A 191 4.07 -28.49 -11.52
CA SER A 191 5.09 -27.46 -11.28
C SER A 191 6.42 -28.08 -10.84
N PHE A 192 6.37 -29.14 -10.04
CA PHE A 192 7.53 -29.94 -9.65
C PHE A 192 8.18 -30.66 -10.86
N ILE A 193 7.39 -31.28 -11.73
CA ILE A 193 7.90 -31.95 -12.94
C ILE A 193 8.48 -30.94 -13.94
N GLU A 194 7.84 -29.78 -14.12
CA GLU A 194 8.39 -28.70 -14.96
C GLU A 194 9.72 -28.20 -14.42
N TYR A 195 9.82 -28.01 -13.10
CA TYR A 195 11.07 -27.65 -12.44
C TYR A 195 12.15 -28.71 -12.64
N GLN A 196 11.79 -30.00 -12.54
CA GLN A 196 12.72 -31.12 -12.80
C GLN A 196 13.11 -31.25 -14.28
N ARG A 197 12.24 -30.85 -15.23
CA ARG A 197 12.51 -30.91 -16.68
C ARG A 197 13.33 -29.73 -17.19
N GLN A 198 13.09 -28.52 -16.66
CA GLN A 198 13.79 -27.30 -17.07
C GLN A 198 15.18 -27.19 -16.42
N GLY A 199 15.37 -27.76 -15.23
CA GLY A 199 16.68 -27.87 -14.62
C GLY A 199 17.32 -29.24 -14.90
N SER A 200 18.29 -29.29 -15.81
CA SER A 200 19.05 -30.51 -16.08
C SER A 200 19.66 -31.08 -14.77
N ASN A 201 19.39 -32.36 -14.47
CA ASN A 201 20.00 -33.19 -13.41
C ASN A 201 19.57 -32.99 -11.94
N TRP A 202 18.41 -32.38 -11.63
CA TRP A 202 17.90 -32.36 -10.25
C TRP A 202 17.33 -33.70 -9.78
N THR A 203 17.75 -34.13 -8.58
CA THR A 203 17.26 -35.31 -7.86
C THR A 203 16.57 -34.89 -6.56
N VAL A 204 15.49 -35.57 -6.17
CA VAL A 204 14.77 -35.25 -4.92
C VAL A 204 15.52 -35.83 -3.72
N ASP A 205 15.82 -35.02 -2.72
CA ASP A 205 16.39 -35.49 -1.46
C ASP A 205 15.27 -35.90 -0.50
N LYS A 206 14.37 -34.98 -0.16
CA LYS A 206 13.25 -35.21 0.75
C LYS A 206 12.18 -34.14 0.60
N VAL A 207 10.94 -34.46 0.95
CA VAL A 207 9.93 -33.42 1.23
C VAL A 207 10.20 -32.86 2.63
N VAL A 208 10.14 -31.53 2.79
CA VAL A 208 10.40 -30.84 4.07
C VAL A 208 9.09 -30.71 4.84
N ASP A 209 8.10 -30.06 4.25
CA ASP A 209 6.78 -29.87 4.86
C ASP A 209 5.67 -29.67 3.80
N LEU A 210 4.43 -29.82 4.27
CA LEU A 210 3.22 -29.43 3.56
C LEU A 210 2.43 -28.44 4.40
N THR A 211 2.34 -27.20 3.96
CA THR A 211 1.62 -26.14 4.64
C THR A 211 0.25 -25.87 4.00
N ILE A 212 -0.81 -25.85 4.82
CA ILE A 212 -2.17 -25.49 4.47
C ILE A 212 -2.41 -24.04 4.89
N HIS A 213 -2.62 -23.15 3.94
CA HIS A 213 -3.01 -21.76 4.21
C HIS A 213 -4.53 -21.63 4.06
N MET A 214 -5.19 -21.04 5.06
CA MET A 214 -6.66 -20.99 5.15
C MET A 214 -7.12 -19.59 5.55
N ALA A 215 -8.05 -19.02 4.81
CA ALA A 215 -8.69 -17.75 5.14
C ALA A 215 -10.21 -17.95 5.21
N ARG A 216 -10.86 -17.26 6.15
CA ARG A 216 -12.32 -17.30 6.22
C ARG A 216 -12.88 -16.72 4.93
N TYR A 217 -13.57 -17.54 4.16
CA TYR A 217 -14.17 -17.11 2.91
C TYR A 217 -15.66 -16.94 3.13
N ARG A 218 -16.11 -15.69 3.08
CA ARG A 218 -17.52 -15.37 2.97
C ARG A 218 -17.84 -15.27 1.48
N PRO A 219 -18.38 -16.34 0.86
CA PRO A 219 -18.89 -16.19 -0.49
C PRO A 219 -19.96 -15.10 -0.48
N LEU A 220 -19.76 -14.05 -1.27
CA LEU A 220 -20.85 -13.15 -1.68
C LEU A 220 -21.77 -13.96 -2.60
N LYS A 221 -22.66 -14.73 -1.97
CA LYS A 221 -23.60 -15.64 -2.62
C LYS A 221 -24.97 -15.47 -1.97
N GLY A 222 -25.95 -15.15 -2.79
CA GLY A 222 -27.33 -15.10 -2.37
C GLY A 222 -27.87 -16.51 -2.09
N SER A 223 -28.22 -16.84 -0.85
CA SER A 223 -28.84 -18.13 -0.50
C SER A 223 -30.35 -17.98 -0.37
N SER A 224 -30.83 -17.68 0.83
CA SER A 224 -32.24 -17.61 1.21
C SER A 224 -32.64 -16.23 1.68
N TYR A 225 -33.95 -15.99 1.78
CA TYR A 225 -34.53 -14.71 2.14
C TYR A 225 -33.88 -14.06 3.37
N ILE A 226 -33.55 -12.77 3.25
CA ILE A 226 -33.13 -11.89 4.34
C ILE A 226 -34.10 -10.71 4.35
N PRO A 227 -34.68 -10.33 5.50
CA PRO A 227 -35.55 -9.14 5.56
C PRO A 227 -34.76 -7.87 5.23
N LEU A 228 -35.37 -6.96 4.46
CA LEU A 228 -34.74 -5.67 4.16
C LEU A 228 -34.56 -4.84 5.46
N PRO A 229 -33.41 -4.18 5.64
CA PRO A 229 -33.22 -3.10 6.61
C PRO A 229 -34.33 -2.05 6.51
N ILE A 230 -34.71 -1.45 7.64
CA ILE A 230 -35.81 -0.47 7.73
C ILE A 230 -35.64 0.65 6.70
N LYS A 231 -34.42 1.21 6.59
CA LYS A 231 -34.06 2.27 5.63
C LYS A 231 -34.30 1.89 4.16
N LEU A 232 -34.12 0.62 3.80
CA LEU A 232 -34.34 0.14 2.42
C LEU A 232 -35.82 -0.21 2.17
N ARG A 233 -36.51 -0.70 3.21
CA ARG A 233 -37.92 -1.09 3.14
C ARG A 233 -38.83 0.11 2.92
N SER A 234 -38.60 1.21 3.63
CA SER A 234 -39.40 2.45 3.53
C SER A 234 -39.36 3.08 2.14
N LYS A 235 -38.30 2.82 1.36
CA LYS A 235 -38.15 3.35 0.01
C LYS A 235 -39.08 2.68 -1.00
N HIS A 236 -39.62 1.49 -0.73
CA HIS A 236 -40.42 0.71 -1.69
C HIS A 236 -39.79 0.58 -3.10
N ALA A 237 -38.47 0.63 -3.19
CA ALA A 237 -37.68 0.63 -4.43
C ALA A 237 -37.18 -0.77 -4.83
N ILE A 238 -37.35 -1.75 -3.94
CA ILE A 238 -36.78 -3.10 -4.05
C ILE A 238 -37.92 -4.12 -3.98
N VAL A 239 -37.86 -5.14 -4.82
CA VAL A 239 -38.65 -6.36 -4.69
C VAL A 239 -37.75 -7.43 -4.07
N ASN A 240 -38.09 -7.81 -2.84
CA ASN A 240 -37.37 -8.83 -2.08
C ASN A 240 -38.21 -10.12 -2.07
N VAL A 241 -37.86 -11.07 -2.96
CA VAL A 241 -38.61 -12.32 -3.12
C VAL A 241 -38.32 -13.27 -1.96
N LYS A 242 -39.38 -13.71 -1.26
CA LYS A 242 -39.33 -14.59 -0.09
C LYS A 242 -39.04 -16.04 -0.46
N ASN A 243 -37.80 -16.34 -0.80
CA ASN A 243 -37.36 -17.69 -1.15
C ASN A 243 -36.86 -18.50 0.07
N LYS A 244 -37.20 -19.80 0.10
CA LYS A 244 -36.69 -20.77 1.09
C LYS A 244 -35.53 -21.63 0.55
N ASP A 245 -35.30 -21.59 -0.76
CA ASP A 245 -34.23 -22.32 -1.46
C ASP A 245 -32.94 -21.48 -1.55
N SER A 246 -31.95 -21.95 -2.33
CA SER A 246 -30.71 -21.20 -2.63
C SER A 246 -30.75 -20.48 -3.99
N LYS A 247 -31.94 -20.16 -4.51
CA LYS A 247 -32.14 -19.63 -5.87
C LYS A 247 -32.53 -18.14 -5.91
N CYS A 248 -32.23 -17.36 -4.87
CA CYS A 248 -32.63 -15.94 -4.83
C CYS A 248 -32.11 -15.09 -6.00
N PHE A 249 -30.97 -15.43 -6.60
CA PHE A 249 -30.47 -14.79 -7.82
C PHE A 249 -31.47 -14.97 -8.97
N MET A 250 -31.85 -16.22 -9.28
CA MET A 250 -32.85 -16.55 -10.31
C MET A 250 -34.18 -15.85 -10.04
N TRP A 251 -34.68 -15.93 -8.80
CA TRP A 251 -35.94 -15.29 -8.43
C TRP A 251 -35.90 -13.77 -8.59
N SER A 252 -34.76 -13.13 -8.32
CA SER A 252 -34.60 -11.69 -8.52
C SER A 252 -34.54 -11.30 -9.99
N ILE A 253 -33.89 -12.12 -10.83
CA ILE A 253 -33.87 -11.91 -12.29
C ILE A 253 -35.27 -12.10 -12.87
N LEU A 254 -35.96 -13.18 -12.52
CA LEU A 254 -37.34 -13.42 -12.99
C LEU A 254 -38.30 -12.34 -12.52
N ALA A 255 -38.13 -11.83 -11.30
CA ALA A 255 -38.92 -10.69 -10.83
C ALA A 255 -38.68 -9.43 -11.68
N ALA A 256 -37.47 -9.24 -12.20
CA ALA A 256 -37.14 -8.13 -13.07
C ALA A 256 -37.69 -8.29 -14.50
N LEU A 257 -37.62 -9.50 -15.06
CA LEU A 257 -38.10 -9.79 -16.42
C LEU A 257 -39.63 -9.93 -16.49
N TYR A 258 -40.25 -10.49 -15.45
CA TYR A 258 -41.68 -10.78 -15.37
C TYR A 258 -42.32 -10.15 -14.13
N PRO A 259 -42.36 -8.81 -14.01
CA PRO A 259 -42.76 -8.13 -12.78
C PRO A 259 -44.24 -8.35 -12.41
N ALA A 260 -44.49 -8.87 -11.21
CA ALA A 260 -45.84 -9.08 -10.68
C ALA A 260 -46.46 -7.78 -10.10
N LYS A 261 -47.72 -7.50 -10.43
CA LYS A 261 -48.45 -6.29 -9.97
C LYS A 261 -48.85 -6.33 -8.49
N ARG A 262 -49.15 -7.52 -7.94
CA ARG A 262 -49.55 -7.74 -6.54
C ARG A 262 -48.77 -8.92 -5.95
N ASP A 263 -48.46 -8.84 -4.66
CA ASP A 263 -47.72 -9.88 -3.92
C ASP A 263 -46.39 -10.29 -4.60
N ALA A 264 -45.65 -9.32 -5.13
CA ALA A 264 -44.43 -9.54 -5.92
C ALA A 264 -43.31 -10.25 -5.15
N GLU A 265 -43.40 -10.36 -3.83
CA GLU A 265 -42.46 -11.11 -3.02
C GLU A 265 -42.68 -12.63 -3.05
N ARG A 266 -43.78 -13.14 -3.63
CA ARG A 266 -44.11 -14.58 -3.59
C ARG A 266 -43.47 -15.35 -4.74
N VAL A 267 -42.68 -16.38 -4.41
CA VAL A 267 -41.95 -17.22 -5.38
C VAL A 267 -42.84 -17.86 -6.45
N TRP A 268 -44.05 -18.32 -6.09
CA TRP A 268 -44.91 -19.07 -7.02
C TRP A 268 -45.32 -18.27 -8.26
N LYS A 269 -45.33 -16.93 -8.18
CA LYS A 269 -45.62 -16.03 -9.31
C LYS A 269 -44.61 -16.14 -10.46
N TYR A 270 -43.40 -16.61 -10.18
CA TYR A 270 -42.30 -16.67 -11.14
C TYR A 270 -41.96 -18.10 -11.56
N LYS A 271 -42.64 -19.11 -11.00
CA LYS A 271 -42.32 -20.53 -11.25
C LYS A 271 -42.49 -20.93 -12.72
N GLU A 272 -43.52 -20.42 -13.39
CA GLU A 272 -43.82 -20.72 -14.79
C GLU A 272 -42.73 -20.22 -15.74
N HIS A 273 -41.96 -19.21 -15.33
CA HIS A 273 -40.90 -18.61 -16.14
C HIS A 273 -39.51 -19.18 -15.86
N THR A 274 -39.37 -20.18 -14.98
CA THR A 274 -38.04 -20.70 -14.61
C THR A 274 -37.25 -21.32 -15.77
N SER A 275 -37.94 -21.83 -16.78
CA SER A 275 -37.36 -22.38 -18.01
C SER A 275 -36.85 -21.33 -19.00
N SER A 276 -37.16 -20.04 -18.79
CA SER A 276 -36.71 -18.94 -19.66
C SER A 276 -35.23 -18.56 -19.49
N LEU A 277 -34.60 -18.99 -18.40
CA LEU A 277 -33.22 -18.64 -18.06
C LEU A 277 -32.30 -19.86 -18.18
N ASN A 278 -31.20 -19.69 -18.91
CA ASN A 278 -30.12 -20.65 -19.03
C ASN A 278 -29.15 -20.51 -17.85
N PHE A 279 -28.97 -21.60 -17.09
CA PHE A 279 -27.97 -21.72 -16.02
C PHE A 279 -26.99 -22.87 -16.28
N ASP A 280 -26.88 -23.35 -17.52
CA ASP A 280 -25.97 -24.41 -17.91
C ASP A 280 -24.55 -24.03 -17.50
N THR A 281 -23.87 -24.86 -16.70
CA THR A 281 -22.55 -24.59 -16.09
C THR A 281 -22.52 -23.63 -14.88
N ILE A 282 -23.65 -23.11 -14.40
CA ILE A 282 -23.74 -22.22 -13.24
C ILE A 282 -24.44 -22.91 -12.06
N MET A 283 -23.71 -23.05 -10.95
CA MET A 283 -24.22 -23.72 -9.75
C MET A 283 -24.89 -22.75 -8.78
N PHE A 284 -26.08 -23.09 -8.29
CA PHE A 284 -26.73 -22.38 -7.20
C PHE A 284 -26.09 -22.71 -5.84
N PRO A 285 -25.95 -21.73 -4.92
CA PRO A 285 -26.20 -20.30 -5.10
C PRO A 285 -25.14 -19.60 -5.96
N VAL A 286 -25.61 -18.74 -6.89
CA VAL A 286 -24.79 -18.04 -7.89
C VAL A 286 -23.74 -17.16 -7.22
N LYS A 287 -22.49 -17.24 -7.70
CA LYS A 287 -21.38 -16.40 -7.24
C LYS A 287 -21.29 -15.15 -8.10
N LEU A 288 -20.80 -14.03 -7.53
CA LEU A 288 -20.52 -12.82 -8.32
C LEU A 288 -19.58 -13.09 -9.51
N ALA A 289 -18.59 -13.98 -9.34
CA ALA A 289 -17.65 -14.34 -10.41
C ALA A 289 -18.29 -15.12 -11.57
N ASP A 290 -19.47 -15.72 -11.36
CA ASP A 290 -20.20 -16.47 -12.38
C ASP A 290 -21.22 -15.59 -13.13
N ILE A 291 -21.45 -14.34 -12.67
CA ILE A 291 -22.37 -13.40 -13.32
C ILE A 291 -21.97 -13.14 -14.77
N PRO A 292 -20.71 -12.83 -15.13
CA PRO A 292 -20.33 -12.60 -16.53
C PRO A 292 -20.63 -13.78 -17.46
N LYS A 293 -20.62 -15.02 -16.93
CA LYS A 293 -21.02 -16.20 -17.71
C LYS A 293 -22.53 -16.22 -17.93
N PHE A 294 -23.30 -15.96 -16.87
CA PHE A 294 -24.76 -15.86 -16.95
C PHE A 294 -25.18 -14.79 -17.97
N GLU A 295 -24.55 -13.61 -17.91
CA GLU A 295 -24.83 -12.50 -18.82
C GLU A 295 -24.65 -12.90 -20.27
N LYS A 296 -23.55 -13.60 -20.58
CA LYS A 296 -23.27 -14.09 -21.94
C LYS A 296 -24.23 -15.19 -22.39
N GLN A 297 -24.67 -16.07 -21.49
CA GLN A 297 -25.56 -17.19 -21.81
C GLN A 297 -27.01 -16.78 -22.05
N ASN A 298 -27.44 -15.68 -21.43
CA ASN A 298 -28.83 -15.23 -21.47
C ASN A 298 -29.01 -13.90 -22.21
N GLU A 299 -27.92 -13.26 -22.62
CA GLU A 299 -27.93 -11.92 -23.22
C GLU A 299 -28.63 -10.89 -22.31
N ILE A 300 -28.35 -10.97 -21.01
CA ILE A 300 -28.88 -10.06 -19.98
C ILE A 300 -27.71 -9.38 -19.30
N SER A 301 -27.71 -8.05 -19.23
CA SER A 301 -26.69 -7.31 -18.47
C SER A 301 -27.12 -7.10 -17.02
N ILE A 302 -26.22 -7.34 -16.06
CA ILE A 302 -26.54 -7.34 -14.62
C ILE A 302 -25.61 -6.42 -13.85
N ASN A 303 -26.20 -5.51 -13.08
CA ASN A 303 -25.50 -4.77 -12.05
C ASN A 303 -25.87 -5.32 -10.67
N VAL A 304 -24.89 -5.42 -9.78
CA VAL A 304 -25.08 -5.79 -8.37
C VAL A 304 -24.53 -4.69 -7.49
N PHE A 305 -25.38 -4.19 -6.60
CA PHE A 305 -25.05 -3.20 -5.57
C PHE A 305 -25.05 -3.86 -4.19
N GLY A 306 -24.21 -3.37 -3.30
CA GLY A 306 -24.16 -3.72 -1.88
C GLY A 306 -24.80 -2.67 -1.01
N PHE A 307 -25.08 -3.04 0.24
CA PHE A 307 -25.53 -2.10 1.28
C PHE A 307 -24.73 -2.29 2.56
N ASN A 308 -24.05 -1.24 3.03
CA ASN A 308 -23.26 -1.25 4.26
C ASN A 308 -23.31 0.12 4.94
N LYS A 309 -23.35 0.15 6.28
CA LYS A 309 -23.39 1.37 7.10
C LYS A 309 -24.42 2.44 6.63
N GLY A 310 -25.56 2.00 6.08
CA GLY A 310 -26.60 2.92 5.61
C GLY A 310 -26.43 3.45 4.18
N GLU A 311 -25.39 3.04 3.46
CA GLU A 311 -25.08 3.46 2.09
C GLU A 311 -25.14 2.30 1.09
N VAL A 312 -25.50 2.63 -0.16
CA VAL A 312 -25.46 1.71 -1.32
C VAL A 312 -24.16 1.93 -2.09
N PHE A 313 -23.50 0.86 -2.53
CA PHE A 313 -22.24 0.92 -3.29
C PHE A 313 -22.21 -0.15 -4.39
N PRO A 314 -21.52 0.06 -5.53
CA PRO A 314 -21.44 -0.95 -6.58
C PRO A 314 -20.53 -2.11 -6.16
N ILE A 315 -20.94 -3.35 -6.46
CA ILE A 315 -20.17 -4.59 -6.23
C ILE A 315 -19.75 -5.22 -7.56
N HIS A 316 -20.68 -5.26 -8.50
CA HIS A 316 -20.44 -5.78 -9.85
C HIS A 316 -21.20 -4.90 -10.83
N ILE A 317 -20.54 -4.43 -11.86
CA ILE A 317 -21.16 -3.64 -12.92
C ILE A 317 -20.80 -4.31 -14.23
N SER A 318 -21.83 -4.54 -15.06
CA SER A 318 -21.64 -5.22 -16.33
C SER A 318 -20.80 -4.38 -17.28
N LYS A 319 -19.84 -5.01 -17.96
CA LYS A 319 -19.00 -4.36 -18.98
C LYS A 319 -19.71 -4.24 -20.32
N HIS A 320 -20.65 -5.13 -20.60
CA HIS A 320 -21.37 -5.23 -21.86
C HIS A 320 -22.85 -4.98 -21.61
N ARG A 321 -23.48 -4.13 -22.43
CA ARG A 321 -24.87 -3.77 -22.26
C ARG A 321 -25.71 -4.47 -23.32
N PHE A 322 -26.49 -5.45 -22.89
CA PHE A 322 -27.51 -6.10 -23.70
C PHE A 322 -28.83 -5.33 -23.61
N GLU A 323 -29.78 -5.67 -24.48
CA GLU A 323 -31.12 -5.05 -24.52
C GLU A 323 -31.84 -5.19 -23.17
N GLN A 324 -31.73 -6.37 -22.55
CA GLN A 324 -32.24 -6.62 -21.21
C GLN A 324 -31.20 -6.24 -20.14
N HIS A 325 -31.62 -5.46 -19.15
CA HIS A 325 -30.78 -4.99 -18.06
C HIS A 325 -31.44 -5.13 -16.70
N VAL A 326 -30.72 -5.71 -15.73
CA VAL A 326 -31.23 -5.92 -14.36
C VAL A 326 -30.29 -5.33 -13.31
N ASN A 327 -30.85 -4.51 -12.43
CA ASN A 327 -30.16 -4.01 -11.24
C ASN A 327 -30.56 -4.87 -10.02
N LEU A 328 -29.58 -5.44 -9.34
CA LEU A 328 -29.75 -6.26 -8.15
C LEU A 328 -29.12 -5.58 -6.94
N LEU A 329 -29.76 -5.74 -5.78
CA LEU A 329 -29.18 -5.40 -4.48
C LEU A 329 -28.81 -6.69 -3.77
N MET A 330 -27.60 -6.76 -3.23
CA MET A 330 -27.16 -7.85 -2.38
C MET A 330 -27.05 -7.36 -0.93
N ILE A 331 -27.85 -7.98 -0.06
CA ILE A 331 -27.84 -7.72 1.40
C ILE A 331 -27.23 -8.92 2.14
N SER A 332 -26.68 -8.68 3.33
CA SER A 332 -26.11 -9.74 4.18
C SER A 332 -26.45 -9.52 5.65
N ASP A 333 -26.67 -10.62 6.38
CA ASP A 333 -26.96 -10.67 7.83
C ASP A 333 -25.81 -11.29 8.65
N ASN A 334 -24.58 -11.21 8.12
CA ASN A 334 -23.35 -11.87 8.63
C ASN A 334 -23.31 -13.41 8.49
N LYS A 335 -24.44 -14.09 8.24
CA LYS A 335 -24.49 -15.56 8.08
C LYS A 335 -24.82 -15.99 6.64
N LYS A 336 -25.70 -15.26 5.97
CA LYS A 336 -26.10 -15.45 4.58
C LYS A 336 -26.08 -14.13 3.82
N SER A 337 -26.09 -14.22 2.49
CA SER A 337 -26.38 -13.08 1.62
C SER A 337 -27.64 -13.37 0.82
N HIS A 338 -28.28 -12.35 0.28
CA HIS A 338 -29.52 -12.48 -0.49
C HIS A 338 -29.57 -11.43 -1.59
N PHE A 339 -29.94 -11.84 -2.80
CA PHE A 339 -30.20 -10.93 -3.92
C PHE A 339 -31.65 -10.47 -3.88
N CYS A 340 -31.85 -9.18 -4.14
CA CYS A 340 -33.14 -8.57 -4.34
C CYS A 340 -33.13 -7.78 -5.65
N TRP A 341 -34.28 -7.66 -6.31
CA TRP A 341 -34.39 -6.84 -7.50
C TRP A 341 -34.60 -5.36 -7.16
N ILE A 342 -33.77 -4.48 -7.72
CA ILE A 342 -33.95 -3.03 -7.66
C ILE A 342 -34.87 -2.62 -8.82
N LYS A 343 -36.17 -2.45 -8.52
CA LYS A 343 -37.15 -2.01 -9.53
C LYS A 343 -37.10 -0.52 -9.84
N ASN A 344 -36.54 0.30 -8.95
CA ASN A 344 -36.38 1.73 -9.18
C ASN A 344 -35.13 2.27 -8.47
N LEU A 345 -34.05 2.44 -9.22
CA LEU A 345 -32.78 2.93 -8.69
C LEU A 345 -32.88 4.37 -8.16
N ASN A 346 -33.63 5.24 -8.84
CA ASN A 346 -33.80 6.64 -8.42
C ASN A 346 -34.49 6.75 -7.06
N ARG A 347 -35.52 5.93 -6.83
CA ARG A 347 -36.21 5.85 -5.53
C ARG A 347 -35.34 5.21 -4.46
N LEU A 348 -34.44 4.28 -4.83
CA LEU A 348 -33.49 3.66 -3.91
C LEU A 348 -32.45 4.66 -3.40
N LEU A 349 -32.03 5.63 -4.21
CA LEU A 349 -30.96 6.58 -3.87
C LEU A 349 -31.48 7.97 -3.50
N GLY A 350 -32.80 8.20 -3.53
CA GLY A 350 -33.40 9.52 -3.34
C GLY A 350 -33.15 10.21 -1.99
N ASP A 351 -32.62 9.51 -0.98
CA ASP A 351 -32.23 10.08 0.32
C ASP A 351 -30.79 10.63 0.34
N GLN A 352 -30.04 10.50 -0.75
CA GLN A 352 -28.64 10.97 -0.82
C GLN A 352 -28.50 12.48 -0.99
N LYS A 353 -29.56 13.19 -1.42
CA LYS A 353 -29.56 14.66 -1.55
C LYS A 353 -30.87 15.23 -1.00
N SER A 354 -30.78 16.28 -0.19
CA SER A 354 -31.90 17.02 0.40
C SER A 354 -32.46 18.10 -0.53
N SER A 355 -32.83 17.76 -1.76
CA SER A 355 -33.41 18.75 -2.69
C SER A 355 -34.85 18.41 -3.06
N GLU A 356 -35.68 19.44 -3.26
CA GLU A 356 -37.07 19.32 -3.70
C GLU A 356 -37.24 18.75 -5.13
N HIS A 357 -36.15 18.69 -5.91
CA HIS A 357 -36.18 18.22 -7.30
C HIS A 357 -35.98 16.71 -7.45
N LYS A 358 -36.63 16.13 -8.47
CA LYS A 358 -36.46 14.71 -8.86
C LYS A 358 -35.06 14.49 -9.41
N HIS A 359 -34.32 13.54 -8.84
CA HIS A 359 -32.99 13.13 -9.30
C HIS A 359 -33.01 11.84 -10.13
N PHE A 360 -32.13 11.78 -11.12
CA PHE A 360 -31.85 10.64 -11.99
C PHE A 360 -30.44 10.14 -11.69
N TYR A 361 -30.29 8.89 -11.28
CA TYR A 361 -29.02 8.36 -10.80
C TYR A 361 -28.32 7.51 -11.84
N CYS A 362 -27.00 7.71 -11.99
CA CYS A 362 -26.17 6.88 -12.84
C CYS A 362 -25.96 5.49 -12.20
N PRO A 363 -26.19 4.38 -12.93
CA PRO A 363 -26.01 3.04 -12.39
C PRO A 363 -24.53 2.65 -12.21
N TYR A 364 -23.59 3.39 -12.81
CA TYR A 364 -22.16 3.12 -12.72
C TYR A 364 -21.52 3.83 -11.52
N CYS A 365 -21.71 5.14 -11.40
CA CYS A 365 -21.08 5.96 -10.35
C CYS A 365 -21.99 6.33 -9.18
N LEU A 366 -23.28 6.00 -9.26
CA LEU A 366 -24.33 6.37 -8.29
C LEU A 366 -24.52 7.88 -8.10
N HIS A 367 -24.00 8.72 -9.01
CA HIS A 367 -24.23 10.17 -8.97
C HIS A 367 -25.66 10.52 -9.40
N GLY A 368 -26.31 11.43 -8.66
CA GLY A 368 -27.66 11.93 -8.94
C GLY A 368 -27.65 13.25 -9.71
N PHE A 369 -28.30 13.24 -10.88
CA PHE A 369 -28.48 14.35 -11.81
C PHE A 369 -29.89 14.92 -11.73
N THR A 370 -30.05 16.24 -11.88
CA THR A 370 -31.37 16.90 -11.84
C THR A 370 -32.20 16.67 -13.11
N LYS A 371 -31.57 16.35 -14.24
CA LYS A 371 -32.22 16.14 -15.55
C LYS A 371 -31.72 14.85 -16.21
N GLU A 372 -32.63 14.08 -16.81
CA GLU A 372 -32.32 12.82 -17.51
C GLU A 372 -31.38 13.01 -18.70
N ARG A 373 -31.51 14.12 -19.43
CA ARG A 373 -30.60 14.46 -20.54
C ARG A 373 -29.13 14.52 -20.10
N ILE A 374 -28.86 15.07 -18.91
CA ILE A 374 -27.49 15.19 -18.37
C ILE A 374 -26.96 13.81 -18.01
N LEU A 375 -27.79 12.96 -17.40
CA LEU A 375 -27.43 11.56 -17.17
C LEU A 375 -27.06 10.85 -18.49
N ASN A 376 -27.87 11.01 -19.54
CA ASN A 376 -27.60 10.38 -20.84
C ASN A 376 -26.29 10.85 -21.48
N ASN A 377 -25.91 12.12 -21.30
CA ASN A 377 -24.62 12.63 -21.74
C ASN A 377 -23.45 12.07 -20.92
N HIS A 378 -23.68 11.79 -19.63
CA HIS A 378 -22.68 11.25 -18.70
C HIS A 378 -22.41 9.74 -18.92
N LEU A 379 -23.42 8.95 -19.27
CA LEU A 379 -23.33 7.48 -19.36
C LEU A 379 -22.19 6.95 -20.26
N PRO A 380 -21.98 7.45 -21.50
CA PRO A 380 -20.92 6.94 -22.38
C PRO A 380 -19.53 7.05 -21.77
N ASN A 381 -19.27 8.17 -21.08
CA ASN A 381 -18.00 8.40 -20.40
C ASN A 381 -17.90 7.54 -19.13
N CYS A 382 -18.94 7.54 -18.30
CA CYS A 382 -18.93 6.83 -17.02
C CYS A 382 -18.78 5.31 -17.15
N GLN A 383 -19.34 4.71 -18.20
CA GLN A 383 -19.25 3.27 -18.46
C GLN A 383 -17.82 2.79 -18.73
N THR A 384 -16.93 3.66 -19.22
CA THR A 384 -15.53 3.31 -19.46
C THR A 384 -14.73 3.10 -18.17
N TYR A 385 -15.23 3.65 -17.06
CA TYR A 385 -14.60 3.55 -15.74
C TYR A 385 -15.17 2.37 -14.94
N GLY A 386 -14.36 1.81 -14.04
CA GLY A 386 -14.78 0.71 -13.15
C GLY A 386 -15.85 1.13 -12.12
N PRO A 387 -16.42 0.17 -11.36
CA PRO A 387 -17.45 0.44 -10.35
C PRO A 387 -16.91 1.33 -9.22
N GLN A 388 -17.31 2.60 -9.15
CA GLN A 388 -16.77 3.57 -8.20
C GLN A 388 -17.82 4.61 -7.80
N LYS A 389 -18.00 4.83 -6.49
CA LYS A 389 -18.81 5.96 -5.98
C LYS A 389 -17.98 7.24 -6.12
N ILE A 390 -18.55 8.28 -6.72
CA ILE A 390 -17.89 9.58 -6.89
C ILE A 390 -18.31 10.52 -5.75
N GLU A 391 -17.35 11.12 -5.07
CA GLU A 391 -17.56 12.19 -4.08
C GLU A 391 -16.96 13.50 -4.64
N LEU A 392 -17.84 14.45 -5.00
CA LEU A 392 -17.47 15.80 -5.48
C LEU A 392 -17.55 16.80 -4.33
N PRO A 393 -16.78 17.91 -4.41
CA PRO A 393 -17.00 19.09 -3.59
C PRO A 393 -18.45 19.60 -3.68
N THR A 394 -18.97 20.10 -2.56
CA THR A 394 -20.21 20.87 -2.43
C THR A 394 -19.93 22.36 -2.55
N GLU A 395 -20.97 23.19 -2.70
CA GLU A 395 -20.82 24.65 -2.73
C GLU A 395 -20.13 25.21 -1.47
N ASP A 396 -20.32 24.57 -0.31
CA ASP A 396 -19.70 24.99 0.95
C ASP A 396 -18.19 24.68 1.03
N ASN A 397 -17.72 23.67 0.30
CA ASN A 397 -16.32 23.20 0.38
C ASN A 397 -15.56 23.25 -0.94
N LYS A 398 -16.12 23.86 -1.99
CA LYS A 398 -15.47 24.02 -3.31
C LYS A 398 -14.21 24.87 -3.30
N TRP A 399 -13.94 25.63 -2.23
CA TRP A 399 -12.80 26.53 -2.18
C TRP A 399 -11.56 25.88 -1.56
N LEU A 400 -10.57 25.65 -2.41
CA LEU A 400 -9.23 25.22 -2.02
C LEU A 400 -8.30 26.43 -1.84
N HIS A 401 -7.64 26.49 -0.69
CA HIS A 401 -6.62 27.50 -0.38
C HIS A 401 -5.80 27.00 0.81
N TYR A 402 -4.68 27.67 1.11
CA TYR A 402 -3.88 27.34 2.28
C TYR A 402 -4.65 27.64 3.58
N LYS A 403 -4.93 26.59 4.37
CA LYS A 403 -5.68 26.66 5.64
C LYS A 403 -4.84 26.29 6.87
N ASP A 404 -3.86 25.39 6.70
CA ASP A 404 -3.19 24.76 7.84
C ASP A 404 -1.99 25.55 8.35
N ILE A 405 -2.27 26.62 9.10
CA ILE A 405 -1.26 27.50 9.69
C ILE A 405 -0.34 26.78 10.67
N ARG A 406 -0.74 25.63 11.23
CA ARG A 406 0.05 24.86 12.20
C ARG A 406 1.32 24.32 11.58
N LYS A 407 1.31 24.06 10.28
CA LYS A 407 2.49 23.55 9.53
C LYS A 407 3.64 24.57 9.46
N GLN A 408 3.40 25.83 9.82
CA GLN A 408 4.45 26.85 9.93
C GLN A 408 5.20 26.76 11.27
N LEU A 409 4.71 26.00 12.25
CA LEU A 409 5.41 25.76 13.51
C LEU A 409 6.52 24.74 13.29
N LYS A 410 7.71 25.02 13.84
CA LYS A 410 8.74 23.99 13.99
C LYS A 410 8.21 22.90 14.94
N VAL A 411 8.15 21.65 14.46
CA VAL A 411 7.75 20.48 15.26
C VAL A 411 8.66 20.39 16.49
N PRO A 412 8.10 20.30 17.71
CA PRO A 412 8.91 20.44 18.92
C PRO A 412 9.85 19.27 19.23
N TYR A 413 9.45 18.05 18.92
CA TYR A 413 10.22 16.83 19.15
C TYR A 413 10.21 15.97 17.90
N ILE A 414 11.37 15.48 17.52
CA ILE A 414 11.58 14.57 16.38
C ILE A 414 12.55 13.48 16.82
N ILE A 415 12.29 12.25 16.38
CA ILE A 415 13.16 11.10 16.66
C ILE A 415 13.84 10.72 15.35
N TYR A 416 15.16 10.66 15.35
CA TYR A 416 15.95 10.12 14.24
C TYR A 416 16.42 8.73 14.62
N ALA A 417 16.28 7.76 13.73
CA ALA A 417 16.61 6.39 14.04
C ALA A 417 17.13 5.63 12.82
N ASP A 418 17.88 4.57 13.08
CA ASP A 418 18.38 3.65 12.06
C ASP A 418 18.56 2.24 12.64
N PHE A 419 18.48 1.23 11.77
CA PHE A 419 18.73 -0.17 12.13
C PHE A 419 19.89 -0.74 11.35
N GLU A 420 20.63 -1.62 12.01
CA GLU A 420 21.58 -2.50 11.36
C GLU A 420 21.19 -3.96 11.55
N CYS A 421 21.53 -4.77 10.55
CA CYS A 421 21.16 -6.18 10.51
C CYS A 421 22.37 -7.07 10.27
N LEU A 422 22.34 -8.25 10.88
CA LEU A 422 23.20 -9.35 10.46
C LEU A 422 22.73 -9.85 9.10
N GLN A 423 23.70 -10.12 8.23
CA GLN A 423 23.46 -10.73 6.93
C GLN A 423 23.76 -12.22 7.03
N GLU A 424 22.78 -13.00 7.50
CA GLU A 424 22.91 -14.45 7.46
C GLU A 424 22.88 -14.91 5.98
N PRO A 425 23.95 -15.52 5.46
CA PRO A 425 23.93 -16.05 4.10
C PRO A 425 22.83 -17.09 4.03
N ILE A 426 21.89 -16.91 3.10
CA ILE A 426 20.96 -17.97 2.79
C ILE A 426 21.80 -18.97 1.99
N VAL A 427 22.20 -20.07 2.62
CA VAL A 427 22.84 -21.20 1.94
C VAL A 427 21.76 -21.93 1.10
N ASP A 428 21.15 -21.20 0.16
CA ASP A 428 20.43 -21.76 -0.97
C ASP A 428 21.50 -22.09 -1.99
N SER A 429 21.89 -23.37 -2.08
CA SER A 429 22.86 -23.76 -3.11
C SER A 429 22.27 -23.68 -4.52
N ASN A 430 21.02 -23.22 -4.72
CA ASN A 430 20.34 -23.32 -5.99
C ASN A 430 19.98 -21.97 -6.61
N LYS A 431 20.52 -21.73 -7.80
CA LYS A 431 20.02 -20.70 -8.73
C LYS A 431 18.61 -21.09 -9.22
N CYS A 432 17.58 -20.52 -8.62
CA CYS A 432 16.22 -20.49 -9.19
C CYS A 432 16.09 -19.27 -10.11
N ASP A 433 15.56 -19.45 -11.32
CA ASP A 433 15.22 -18.40 -12.27
C ASP A 433 13.98 -17.61 -11.82
N GLN A 434 14.07 -16.96 -10.67
CA GLN A 434 13.24 -15.80 -10.36
C GLN A 434 13.95 -14.55 -10.87
N LYS A 435 13.20 -13.56 -11.36
CA LYS A 435 13.75 -12.26 -11.80
C LYS A 435 14.50 -11.51 -10.69
N THR A 436 14.45 -11.99 -9.44
CA THR A 436 15.19 -11.48 -8.28
C THR A 436 15.65 -12.67 -7.41
N LYS A 437 16.95 -12.78 -7.11
CA LYS A 437 17.52 -13.80 -6.20
C LYS A 437 17.66 -13.21 -4.79
N LYS A 438 17.17 -13.88 -3.76
CA LYS A 438 17.44 -13.52 -2.36
C LYS A 438 18.68 -14.30 -1.91
N THR A 439 19.78 -13.60 -1.65
CA THR A 439 21.09 -14.18 -1.30
C THR A 439 21.35 -14.17 0.21
N THR A 440 20.75 -13.24 0.95
CA THR A 440 20.97 -13.04 2.39
C THR A 440 19.63 -12.83 3.13
N LYS A 441 19.59 -13.28 4.38
CA LYS A 441 18.48 -13.05 5.32
C LYS A 441 18.94 -11.98 6.30
N HIS A 442 18.23 -10.86 6.33
CA HIS A 442 18.52 -9.75 7.22
C HIS A 442 17.85 -9.97 8.58
N ILE A 443 18.63 -10.01 9.65
CA ILE A 443 18.14 -10.11 11.03
C ILE A 443 18.53 -8.83 11.78
N PRO A 444 17.57 -8.05 12.32
CA PRO A 444 17.87 -6.88 13.13
C PRO A 444 18.80 -7.25 14.27
N CYS A 445 19.96 -6.59 14.35
CA CYS A 445 20.96 -6.88 15.38
C CYS A 445 21.33 -5.65 16.19
N GLY A 446 21.10 -4.45 15.67
CA GLY A 446 21.29 -3.22 16.42
C GLY A 446 20.43 -2.09 15.89
N PHE A 447 20.24 -1.08 16.72
CA PHE A 447 19.64 0.19 16.34
C PHE A 447 20.27 1.33 17.12
N ALA A 448 20.18 2.53 16.57
CA ALA A 448 20.35 3.75 17.34
C ALA A 448 19.17 4.69 17.11
N TYR A 449 18.91 5.56 18.09
CA TYR A 449 18.03 6.70 17.88
C TYR A 449 18.44 7.92 18.70
N LYS A 450 18.05 9.10 18.25
CA LYS A 450 18.23 10.38 18.94
C LYS A 450 16.92 11.15 18.95
N VAL A 451 16.49 11.58 20.13
CA VAL A 451 15.38 12.53 20.29
C VAL A 451 15.93 13.95 20.27
N VAL A 452 15.49 14.74 19.30
CA VAL A 452 15.89 16.14 19.13
C VAL A 452 14.72 17.05 19.49
N GLY A 453 14.94 17.93 20.47
CA GLY A 453 13.99 18.95 20.92
C GLY A 453 14.18 20.30 20.22
N LEU A 454 13.33 21.29 20.55
CA LEU A 454 13.47 22.67 20.03
C LEU A 454 14.77 23.35 20.44
N THR A 455 15.27 23.01 21.63
CA THR A 455 16.53 23.51 22.16
C THR A 455 17.43 22.33 22.54
N PRO A 456 18.76 22.54 22.62
CA PRO A 456 19.69 21.48 23.01
C PRO A 456 19.33 20.83 24.35
N GLU A 457 18.86 21.61 25.32
CA GLU A 457 18.52 21.14 26.67
C GLU A 457 17.29 20.23 26.69
N MET A 458 16.43 20.32 25.67
CA MET A 458 15.25 19.47 25.52
C MET A 458 15.55 18.15 24.80
N SER A 459 16.73 18.02 24.19
CA SER A 459 17.12 16.84 23.44
C SER A 459 17.63 15.76 24.40
N ASN A 460 17.25 14.51 24.19
CA ASN A 460 17.75 13.39 25.01
C ASN A 460 19.09 12.90 24.45
N GLU A 461 19.96 12.29 25.25
CA GLU A 461 21.17 11.60 24.74
C GLU A 461 20.82 10.50 23.74
N PRO A 462 21.68 10.21 22.74
CA PRO A 462 21.39 9.15 21.79
C PRO A 462 21.42 7.79 22.48
N VAL A 463 20.51 6.92 22.07
CA VAL A 463 20.41 5.55 22.57
C VAL A 463 20.92 4.60 21.50
N VAL A 464 21.82 3.70 21.89
CA VAL A 464 22.34 2.62 21.04
C VAL A 464 22.03 1.30 21.71
N TYR A 465 21.55 0.34 20.93
CA TYR A 465 21.24 -0.99 21.41
C TYR A 465 21.69 -2.04 20.41
N ARG A 466 22.24 -3.16 20.91
CA ARG A 466 22.63 -4.33 20.13
C ARG A 466 22.10 -5.60 20.79
N GLY A 467 21.46 -6.47 20.02
CA GLY A 467 20.95 -7.79 20.43
C GLY A 467 19.89 -8.36 19.48
N ALA A 468 19.67 -9.69 19.54
CA ALA A 468 18.70 -10.41 18.70
C ALA A 468 17.25 -9.89 18.75
N ASN A 469 16.85 -9.20 19.82
CA ASN A 469 15.54 -8.59 19.99
C ASN A 469 15.52 -7.08 19.67
N ALA A 470 16.47 -6.59 18.86
CA ALA A 470 16.60 -5.18 18.49
C ALA A 470 15.27 -4.54 18.04
N ALA A 471 14.52 -5.17 17.14
CA ALA A 471 13.25 -4.61 16.67
C ALA A 471 12.18 -4.52 17.78
N ASP A 472 12.09 -5.50 18.66
CA ASP A 472 11.15 -5.49 19.78
C ASP A 472 11.53 -4.42 20.82
N LYS A 473 12.84 -4.35 21.14
CA LYS A 473 13.36 -3.36 22.09
C LYS A 473 13.23 -1.93 21.57
N PHE A 474 13.41 -1.73 20.27
CA PHE A 474 13.17 -0.44 19.63
C PHE A 474 11.73 0.03 19.81
N VAL A 475 10.75 -0.85 19.55
CA VAL A 475 9.33 -0.50 19.72
C VAL A 475 8.99 -0.18 21.18
N GLU A 476 9.56 -0.92 22.14
CA GLU A 476 9.45 -0.60 23.57
C GLU A 476 10.02 0.80 23.88
N CYS A 477 11.21 1.12 23.38
CA CYS A 477 11.80 2.46 23.51
C CYS A 477 10.90 3.55 22.91
N MET A 478 10.37 3.34 21.69
CA MET A 478 9.48 4.31 21.04
C MET A 478 8.19 4.55 21.85
N VAL A 479 7.63 3.51 22.48
CA VAL A 479 6.45 3.66 23.35
C VAL A 479 6.79 4.50 24.57
N ASN A 480 7.93 4.25 25.22
CA ASN A 480 8.38 5.02 26.39
C ASN A 480 8.66 6.49 26.03
N GLU A 481 9.39 6.73 24.93
CA GLU A 481 9.68 8.08 24.43
C GLU A 481 8.41 8.85 24.09
N GLN A 482 7.42 8.18 23.47
CA GLN A 482 6.11 8.78 23.22
C GLN A 482 5.43 9.24 24.52
N GLU A 483 5.41 8.38 25.56
CA GLU A 483 4.78 8.68 26.84
C GLU A 483 5.48 9.84 27.56
N GLU A 484 6.81 9.87 27.55
CA GLU A 484 7.59 10.98 28.12
C GLU A 484 7.32 12.30 27.41
N ILE A 485 7.36 12.30 26.06
CA ILE A 485 7.10 13.49 25.25
C ILE A 485 5.65 13.98 25.48
N GLU A 486 4.67 13.08 25.53
CA GLU A 486 3.27 13.43 25.82
C GLU A 486 3.10 14.03 27.22
N GLN A 487 3.83 13.53 28.23
CA GLN A 487 3.82 14.12 29.58
C GLN A 487 4.40 15.54 29.58
N ARG A 488 5.47 15.79 28.82
CA ARG A 488 6.02 17.15 28.64
C ARG A 488 4.99 18.07 27.98
N PHE A 489 4.22 17.59 26.99
CA PHE A 489 3.18 18.39 26.33
C PHE A 489 1.95 18.69 27.21
N LYS A 490 1.71 17.96 28.30
CA LYS A 490 0.62 18.27 29.24
C LYS A 490 0.88 19.54 30.05
N HIS A 491 2.13 19.95 30.18
CA HIS A 491 2.53 21.13 30.94
C HIS A 491 2.85 22.28 29.96
N CYS A 492 1.97 23.29 29.90
CA CYS A 492 2.23 24.48 29.09
C CYS A 492 3.11 25.45 29.89
N GLU A 493 4.28 25.77 29.33
CA GLU A 493 5.20 26.75 29.93
C GLU A 493 4.56 28.15 29.94
N PRO A 494 4.67 28.91 31.05
CA PRO A 494 4.14 30.26 31.12
C PRO A 494 4.86 31.20 30.15
N MET A 495 4.15 32.23 29.69
CA MET A 495 4.68 33.19 28.73
C MET A 495 5.85 34.01 29.32
N ILE A 496 6.98 34.00 28.62
CA ILE A 496 8.17 34.76 28.92
C ILE A 496 8.27 35.92 27.92
N MET A 497 8.26 37.16 28.42
CA MET A 497 8.42 38.38 27.62
C MET A 497 9.52 39.28 28.19
N THR A 498 10.42 39.72 27.32
CA THR A 498 11.44 40.74 27.62
C THR A 498 10.91 42.16 27.41
N GLY A 499 11.63 43.18 27.89
CA GLY A 499 11.25 44.59 27.68
C GLY A 499 11.12 44.98 26.20
N SER A 500 11.97 44.44 25.33
CA SER A 500 11.88 44.60 23.87
C SER A 500 10.65 43.92 23.27
N ASP A 501 10.24 42.76 23.79
CA ASP A 501 9.05 42.04 23.32
C ASP A 501 7.78 42.85 23.57
N TRP A 502 7.71 43.51 24.73
CA TRP A 502 6.61 44.41 25.04
C TRP A 502 6.54 45.61 24.10
N GLN A 503 7.69 46.18 23.72
CA GLN A 503 7.74 47.26 22.74
C GLN A 503 7.33 46.77 21.34
N SER A 504 7.81 45.60 20.93
CA SER A 504 7.45 44.95 19.66
C SER A 504 5.94 44.69 19.59
N PHE A 505 5.36 44.10 20.65
CA PHE A 505 3.92 43.87 20.74
C PHE A 505 3.09 45.17 20.66
N LYS A 506 3.52 46.23 21.34
CA LYS A 506 2.83 47.54 21.31
C LYS A 506 2.87 48.20 19.94
N LYS A 507 3.99 48.08 19.22
CA LYS A 507 4.19 48.67 17.89
C LYS A 507 3.65 47.80 16.75
N ALA A 508 3.34 46.53 17.00
CA ALA A 508 2.90 45.60 15.97
C ALA A 508 1.55 46.02 15.37
N THR A 509 1.56 46.27 14.06
CA THR A 509 0.38 46.54 13.23
C THR A 509 -0.06 45.30 12.44
N LEU A 510 0.82 44.32 12.27
CA LEU A 510 0.58 43.09 11.50
C LEU A 510 0.64 41.86 12.41
N CYS A 511 -0.22 40.90 12.13
CA CYS A 511 -0.24 39.60 12.78
C CYS A 511 0.99 38.80 12.35
N HIS A 512 1.78 38.30 13.29
CA HIS A 512 3.02 37.59 12.94
C HIS A 512 2.76 36.23 12.26
N ILE A 513 1.57 35.63 12.39
CA ILE A 513 1.18 34.31 11.84
C ILE A 513 0.65 34.42 10.41
N CYS A 514 -0.39 35.24 10.19
CA CYS A 514 -1.06 35.36 8.89
C CYS A 514 -0.58 36.57 8.07
N LYS A 515 0.25 37.44 8.66
CA LYS A 515 0.80 38.67 8.06
C LYS A 515 -0.24 39.73 7.65
N LYS A 516 -1.50 39.58 8.07
CA LYS A 516 -2.58 40.57 7.87
C LYS A 516 -2.62 41.59 9.01
N GLU A 517 -3.24 42.74 8.76
CA GLU A 517 -3.43 43.81 9.76
C GLU A 517 -4.14 43.33 11.02
N LEU A 518 -3.64 43.77 12.18
CA LEU A 518 -4.25 43.52 13.48
C LEU A 518 -5.36 44.55 13.71
N ALA A 519 -6.56 44.07 14.06
CA ALA A 519 -7.61 44.93 14.60
C ALA A 519 -7.26 45.41 16.03
N ASP A 520 -8.09 46.27 16.62
CA ASP A 520 -7.88 46.83 17.97
C ASP A 520 -7.63 45.77 19.05
N ILE A 521 -8.21 44.57 18.90
CA ILE A 521 -7.99 43.43 19.79
C ILE A 521 -6.87 42.53 19.23
N ARG A 522 -5.65 42.71 19.75
CA ARG A 522 -4.49 41.86 19.47
C ARG A 522 -4.09 41.04 20.70
N VAL A 523 -3.77 39.77 20.49
CA VAL A 523 -3.34 38.84 21.54
C VAL A 523 -1.84 38.53 21.43
N ARG A 524 -1.27 38.04 22.54
CA ARG A 524 0.14 37.67 22.63
C ARG A 524 0.29 36.17 22.39
N ASP A 525 0.91 35.80 21.28
CA ASP A 525 1.24 34.40 21.00
C ASP A 525 2.59 34.03 21.62
N HIS A 526 2.69 32.82 22.13
CA HIS A 526 3.91 32.28 22.69
C HIS A 526 4.04 30.79 22.42
N CYS A 527 5.25 30.28 22.53
CA CYS A 527 5.51 28.86 22.43
C CYS A 527 5.08 28.16 23.72
N HIS A 528 4.07 27.30 23.67
CA HIS A 528 3.62 26.53 24.84
C HIS A 528 4.67 25.55 25.40
N VAL A 529 5.74 25.30 24.64
CA VAL A 529 6.82 24.38 25.02
C VAL A 529 8.02 25.10 25.63
N THR A 530 8.30 26.35 25.24
CA THR A 530 9.47 27.11 25.72
C THR A 530 9.09 28.37 26.50
N GLY A 531 7.81 28.72 26.58
CA GLY A 531 7.30 29.97 27.14
C GLY A 531 7.58 31.21 26.29
N LYS A 532 8.53 31.17 25.34
CA LYS A 532 9.00 32.35 24.60
C LYS A 532 7.89 33.00 23.77
N PHE A 533 7.76 34.31 23.93
CA PHE A 533 6.90 35.15 23.08
C PHE A 533 7.33 35.10 21.61
N ARG A 534 6.35 35.00 20.71
CA ARG A 534 6.58 34.93 19.26
C ARG A 534 6.12 36.18 18.53
N GLY A 535 5.03 36.79 18.97
CA GLY A 535 4.53 38.01 18.35
C GLY A 535 3.07 38.32 18.67
N ALA A 536 2.64 39.50 18.21
CA ALA A 536 1.22 39.86 18.21
C ALA A 536 0.45 39.04 17.17
N ALA A 537 -0.75 38.59 17.50
CA ALA A 537 -1.59 37.78 16.63
C ALA A 537 -3.08 38.15 16.76
N HIS A 538 -3.87 37.75 15.75
CA HIS A 538 -5.32 37.67 15.90
C HIS A 538 -5.68 36.55 16.89
N ASN A 539 -6.80 36.71 17.59
CA ASN A 539 -7.27 35.69 18.54
C ASN A 539 -7.45 34.32 17.87
N ASP A 540 -8.09 34.29 16.69
CA ASP A 540 -8.31 33.04 15.95
C ASP A 540 -7.01 32.43 15.43
N CYS A 541 -6.06 33.26 14.98
CA CYS A 541 -4.74 32.77 14.58
C CYS A 541 -4.03 32.12 15.76
N ASN A 542 -4.01 32.77 16.92
CA ASN A 542 -3.40 32.26 18.15
C ASN A 542 -4.00 30.92 18.59
N ILE A 543 -5.34 30.79 18.58
CA ILE A 543 -6.03 29.52 18.98
C ILE A 543 -5.69 28.37 18.03
N ASN A 544 -5.60 28.67 16.73
CA ASN A 544 -5.35 27.67 15.69
C ASN A 544 -3.86 27.37 15.50
N TYR A 545 -2.96 28.25 15.94
CA TYR A 545 -1.50 28.11 15.81
C TYR A 545 -0.90 27.28 16.95
N LYS A 546 -1.39 26.06 17.08
CA LYS A 546 -0.95 25.09 18.11
C LYS A 546 -0.52 23.76 17.50
N PHE A 547 0.33 23.07 18.25
CA PHE A 547 0.80 21.74 17.90
C PHE A 547 -0.30 20.67 18.10
N THR A 548 -0.27 19.62 17.28
CA THR A 548 -1.30 18.56 17.25
C THR A 548 -0.97 17.34 18.10
N GLY A 549 0.22 17.27 18.69
CA GLY A 549 0.72 16.09 19.42
C GLY A 549 1.46 15.07 18.53
N ARG A 550 1.69 15.39 17.25
CA ARG A 550 2.31 14.48 16.27
C ARG A 550 3.82 14.37 16.45
N ILE A 551 4.36 13.17 16.66
CA ILE A 551 5.80 12.94 16.85
C ILE A 551 6.40 12.25 15.61
N PRO A 552 7.19 12.95 14.78
CA PRO A 552 7.86 12.32 13.65
C PRO A 552 9.00 11.40 14.09
N VAL A 553 9.06 10.20 13.52
CA VAL A 553 10.19 9.27 13.62
C VAL A 553 10.80 9.12 12.24
N VAL A 554 11.98 9.68 12.02
CA VAL A 554 12.62 9.79 10.71
C VAL A 554 13.71 8.74 10.55
N PHE A 555 13.59 7.99 9.47
CA PHE A 555 14.58 7.04 8.98
C PHE A 555 15.03 7.47 7.58
N HIS A 556 16.21 7.04 7.15
CA HIS A 556 16.63 7.19 5.76
C HIS A 556 16.39 5.90 4.99
N ASN A 557 15.51 5.94 3.98
CA ASN A 557 15.09 4.76 3.19
C ASN A 557 14.24 3.73 3.97
N LEU A 558 13.43 4.21 4.93
CA LEU A 558 12.47 3.41 5.72
C LEU A 558 11.66 2.42 4.87
N ARG A 559 11.15 2.91 3.73
CA ARG A 559 10.27 2.16 2.82
C ARG A 559 11.00 0.97 2.16
N GLY A 560 12.32 1.09 1.98
CA GLY A 560 13.14 0.09 1.32
C GLY A 560 13.48 -1.09 2.23
N TYR A 561 13.65 -0.84 3.53
CA TYR A 561 14.29 -1.78 4.42
C TYR A 561 13.63 -1.86 5.82
N ASP A 562 13.73 -0.81 6.64
CA ASP A 562 13.41 -0.86 8.08
C ASP A 562 11.93 -1.05 8.38
N SER A 563 11.06 -0.56 7.49
CA SER A 563 9.60 -0.68 7.66
C SER A 563 9.15 -2.14 7.82
N HIS A 564 9.84 -3.09 7.16
CA HIS A 564 9.52 -4.51 7.31
C HIS A 564 9.88 -5.05 8.69
N LEU A 565 11.01 -4.61 9.25
CA LEU A 565 11.52 -5.02 10.56
C LEU A 565 10.62 -4.47 11.66
N ILE A 566 10.31 -3.18 11.57
CA ILE A 566 9.47 -2.47 12.55
C ILE A 566 8.04 -3.02 12.53
N MET A 567 7.45 -3.27 11.35
CA MET A 567 6.09 -3.80 11.25
C MET A 567 5.93 -5.19 11.87
N GLN A 568 6.98 -6.03 11.85
CA GLN A 568 6.96 -7.33 12.53
C GLN A 568 6.91 -7.18 14.06
N ALA A 569 7.63 -6.20 14.60
CA ALA A 569 7.68 -5.91 16.04
C ALA A 569 6.41 -5.20 16.53
N ILE A 570 5.89 -4.21 15.80
CA ILE A 570 4.68 -3.47 16.17
C ILE A 570 3.47 -4.40 16.33
N GLY A 571 3.39 -5.48 15.55
CA GLY A 571 2.32 -6.48 15.67
C GLY A 571 2.25 -7.20 17.02
N LYS A 572 3.23 -7.01 17.91
CA LYS A 572 3.26 -7.54 19.27
C LYS A 572 2.75 -6.55 20.33
N VAL A 573 2.57 -5.27 20.00
CA VAL A 573 2.12 -4.23 20.93
C VAL A 573 0.59 -4.22 21.02
N GLU A 574 0.06 -4.44 22.22
CA GLU A 574 -1.38 -4.36 22.48
C GLU A 574 -1.82 -2.92 22.79
N GLY A 575 -3.02 -2.53 22.36
CA GLY A 575 -3.68 -1.29 22.80
C GLY A 575 -3.38 -0.01 22.02
N LYS A 576 -2.45 0.01 21.06
CA LYS A 576 -2.21 1.17 20.17
C LYS A 576 -2.79 0.96 18.77
N GLN A 577 -3.44 1.99 18.22
CA GLN A 577 -3.99 1.96 16.86
C GLN A 577 -2.87 2.11 15.84
N LEU A 578 -2.73 1.12 14.97
CA LEU A 578 -1.84 1.16 13.80
C LEU A 578 -2.61 1.70 12.60
N ASN A 579 -2.13 2.79 12.01
CA ASN A 579 -2.61 3.30 10.72
C ASN A 579 -1.48 3.18 9.69
N CYS A 580 -1.81 2.91 8.44
CA CYS A 580 -0.81 2.69 7.40
C CYS A 580 -1.22 3.31 6.07
N ILE A 581 -0.29 4.01 5.43
CA ILE A 581 -0.42 4.55 4.08
C ILE A 581 0.35 3.63 3.14
N ALA A 582 -0.32 2.66 2.53
CA ALA A 582 0.31 1.71 1.62
C ALA A 582 0.61 2.36 0.26
N ASN A 583 1.79 2.08 -0.29
CA ASN A 583 2.11 2.41 -1.69
C ASN A 583 1.71 1.27 -2.62
N ASN A 584 2.05 0.04 -2.22
CA ASN A 584 1.62 -1.20 -2.85
C ASN A 584 1.50 -2.31 -1.79
N MET A 585 1.26 -3.56 -2.20
CA MET A 585 1.09 -4.67 -1.25
C MET A 585 2.35 -4.99 -0.42
N GLU A 586 3.52 -4.50 -0.82
CA GLU A 586 4.81 -4.82 -0.20
C GLU A 586 5.47 -3.59 0.46
N LYS A 587 5.18 -2.37 0.00
CA LYS A 587 5.85 -1.14 0.45
C LYS A 587 4.86 -0.13 1.00
N TYR A 588 5.23 0.48 2.13
CA TYR A 588 4.46 1.53 2.80
C TYR A 588 5.08 2.90 2.55
N ILE A 589 4.27 3.93 2.33
CA ILE A 589 4.73 5.34 2.25
C ILE A 589 5.08 5.82 3.66
N SER A 590 4.22 5.51 4.62
CA SER A 590 4.36 5.81 6.05
C SER A 590 3.40 4.93 6.84
N PHE A 591 3.69 4.73 8.12
CA PHE A 591 2.78 4.13 9.09
C PHE A 591 2.85 4.89 10.41
N SER A 592 1.77 4.80 11.18
CA SER A 592 1.61 5.50 12.44
C SER A 592 1.35 4.52 13.58
N LEU A 593 2.00 4.76 14.72
CA LEU A 593 1.76 4.08 15.97
C LEU A 593 1.29 5.10 17.01
N GLY A 594 -0.03 5.17 17.25
CA GLY A 594 -0.58 6.23 18.09
C GLY A 594 -0.38 7.62 17.47
N CYS A 595 0.35 8.51 18.16
CA CYS A 595 0.69 9.85 17.67
C CYS A 595 2.07 9.93 16.99
N MET A 596 2.81 8.81 16.95
CA MET A 596 4.09 8.72 16.24
C MET A 596 3.87 8.38 14.77
N ASP A 597 4.51 9.16 13.90
CA ASP A 597 4.49 8.96 12.45
C ASP A 597 5.87 8.61 11.94
N PHE A 598 6.01 7.44 11.32
CA PHE A 598 7.27 6.99 10.74
C PHE A 598 7.44 7.56 9.33
N ILE A 599 8.47 8.36 9.14
CA ILE A 599 8.73 9.17 7.95
C ILE A 599 10.02 8.70 7.28
N ASP A 600 9.98 8.59 5.96
CA ASP A 600 11.14 8.30 5.13
C ASP A 600 11.75 9.59 4.59
N SER A 601 12.93 9.97 5.08
CA SER A 601 13.64 11.17 4.62
C SER A 601 14.02 11.11 3.13
N LEU A 602 14.14 9.92 2.54
CA LEU A 602 14.41 9.74 1.11
C LEU A 602 13.25 10.23 0.22
N GLN A 603 12.03 10.32 0.76
CA GLN A 603 10.86 10.92 0.08
C GLN A 603 10.95 12.45 0.00
N PHE A 604 11.89 13.05 0.73
CA PHE A 604 12.19 14.47 0.67
C PHE A 604 13.47 14.75 -0.10
N MET A 605 14.52 13.99 0.22
CA MET A 605 15.88 14.18 -0.25
C MET A 605 16.32 12.93 -1.02
N SER A 606 16.11 12.90 -2.34
CA SER A 606 16.27 11.71 -3.20
C SER A 606 17.73 11.38 -3.52
N SER A 607 18.59 11.30 -2.50
CA SER A 607 20.01 10.93 -2.57
C SER A 607 20.38 10.14 -1.32
N SER A 608 21.47 9.36 -1.38
CA SER A 608 21.95 8.65 -0.20
C SER A 608 22.36 9.61 0.92
N LEU A 609 22.19 9.19 2.17
CA LEU A 609 22.60 9.97 3.35
C LEU A 609 24.06 10.43 3.22
N GLN A 610 24.96 9.55 2.78
CA GLN A 610 26.35 9.89 2.57
C GLN A 610 26.57 11.05 1.60
N LYS A 611 25.86 11.06 0.45
CA LYS A 611 25.96 12.17 -0.50
C LYS A 611 25.43 13.47 0.08
N LEU A 612 24.41 13.40 0.94
CA LEU A 612 23.86 14.56 1.65
C LEU A 612 24.86 15.10 2.67
N VAL A 613 25.50 14.23 3.46
CA VAL A 613 26.56 14.60 4.41
C VAL A 613 27.74 15.26 3.70
N GLU A 614 28.25 14.67 2.62
CA GLU A 614 29.36 15.23 1.85
C GLU A 614 29.04 16.61 1.26
N ASN A 615 27.80 16.81 0.80
CA ASN A 615 27.36 18.10 0.30
C ASN A 615 27.25 19.15 1.40
N LEU A 616 26.71 18.77 2.57
CA LEU A 616 26.57 19.66 3.72
C LEU A 616 27.93 19.98 4.38
N ALA A 617 28.88 19.03 4.38
CA ALA A 617 30.24 19.22 4.89
C ALA A 617 31.00 20.33 4.16
N LYS A 618 30.70 20.57 2.88
CA LYS A 618 31.27 21.69 2.10
C LYS A 618 30.86 23.07 2.64
N GLU A 619 29.77 23.16 3.38
CA GLU A 619 29.31 24.40 4.02
C GLU A 619 29.94 24.64 5.40
N GLY A 620 30.70 23.67 5.92
CA GLY A 620 31.42 23.76 7.18
C GLY A 620 30.88 22.86 8.29
N SER A 621 31.76 22.52 9.24
CA SER A 621 31.46 21.65 10.39
C SER A 621 30.37 22.18 11.31
N SER A 622 30.12 23.50 11.33
CA SER A 622 29.05 24.13 12.12
C SER A 622 27.64 23.63 11.80
N LYS A 623 27.46 22.97 10.65
CA LYS A 623 26.21 22.35 10.23
C LYS A 623 25.91 21.03 10.94
N PHE A 624 26.90 20.42 11.58
CA PHE A 624 26.84 19.10 12.21
C PHE A 624 26.79 19.23 13.74
N ARG A 625 25.77 19.90 14.27
CA ARG A 625 25.68 20.24 15.70
C ARG A 625 25.56 18.99 16.58
N HIS A 626 24.78 18.01 16.14
CA HIS A 626 24.52 16.79 16.90
C HIS A 626 25.74 15.88 16.92
N MET A 627 26.41 15.69 15.78
CA MET A 627 27.68 14.98 15.72
C MET A 627 28.77 15.69 16.54
N THR A 628 28.89 17.02 16.39
CA THR A 628 29.92 17.81 17.11
C THR A 628 29.71 17.73 18.62
N SER A 629 28.47 17.87 19.09
CA SER A 629 28.13 17.80 20.51
C SER A 629 28.44 16.44 21.13
N HIS A 630 28.39 15.36 20.35
CA HIS A 630 28.58 14.00 20.86
C HIS A 630 30.03 13.51 20.71
N PHE A 631 30.66 13.74 19.54
CA PHE A 631 32.00 13.24 19.24
C PHE A 631 33.12 14.27 19.42
N GLY A 632 32.80 15.56 19.47
CA GLY A 632 33.77 16.65 19.48
C GLY A 632 34.28 17.05 18.09
N GLU A 633 34.68 18.31 17.92
CA GLU A 633 35.07 18.88 16.61
C GLU A 633 36.25 18.17 15.94
N GLU A 634 37.22 17.69 16.72
CA GLU A 634 38.41 17.02 16.17
C GLU A 634 38.05 15.70 15.47
N ARG A 635 37.07 14.97 16.04
CA ARG A 635 36.75 13.59 15.63
C ARG A 635 35.74 13.50 14.49
N ILE A 636 34.86 14.49 14.33
CA ILE A 636 33.84 14.46 13.28
C ILE A 636 34.44 14.50 11.88
N SER A 637 35.63 15.07 11.70
CA SER A 637 36.30 15.16 10.39
C SER A 637 36.45 13.80 9.70
N LEU A 638 36.63 12.72 10.48
CA LEU A 638 36.67 11.36 9.98
C LEU A 638 35.28 10.79 9.67
N LEU A 639 34.27 11.15 10.45
CA LEU A 639 32.90 10.64 10.32
C LEU A 639 32.08 11.32 9.21
N LEU A 640 32.51 12.49 8.72
CA LEU A 640 31.87 13.18 7.59
C LEU A 640 32.17 12.52 6.23
N ARG A 641 33.16 11.63 6.18
CA ARG A 641 33.44 10.79 5.01
C ARG A 641 32.62 9.51 5.07
N LYS A 642 32.42 8.88 3.90
CA LYS A 642 31.81 7.56 3.78
C LYS A 642 32.46 6.57 4.73
N GLN A 643 31.67 6.13 5.69
CA GLN A 643 32.07 5.12 6.64
C GLN A 643 32.21 3.76 5.95
N VAL A 644 33.13 2.96 6.47
CA VAL A 644 33.55 1.70 5.85
C VAL A 644 33.07 0.56 6.74
N TYR A 645 32.06 -0.17 6.29
CA TYR A 645 31.41 -1.18 7.10
C TYR A 645 31.31 -2.53 6.36
N PRO A 646 31.81 -3.64 6.96
CA PRO A 646 31.87 -4.94 6.30
C PRO A 646 30.54 -5.70 6.46
N TYR A 647 29.51 -5.28 5.72
CA TYR A 647 28.15 -5.80 5.87
C TYR A 647 28.03 -7.33 5.78
N GLU A 648 28.69 -7.96 4.80
CA GLU A 648 28.64 -9.42 4.59
C GLU A 648 29.47 -10.20 5.61
N TYR A 649 30.41 -9.54 6.30
CA TYR A 649 31.20 -10.15 7.38
C TYR A 649 30.40 -10.31 8.67
N PHE A 650 29.45 -9.41 8.91
CA PHE A 650 28.55 -9.45 10.07
C PHE A 650 27.42 -10.45 9.83
N ASP A 651 27.74 -11.74 9.88
CA ASP A 651 26.81 -12.86 9.67
C ASP A 651 26.27 -13.48 10.97
N SER A 652 26.90 -13.19 12.11
CA SER A 652 26.59 -13.79 13.40
C SER A 652 26.98 -12.88 14.57
N GLU A 653 26.29 -13.03 15.71
CA GLU A 653 26.57 -12.22 16.91
C GLU A 653 27.97 -12.43 17.48
N ALA A 654 28.57 -13.61 17.25
CA ALA A 654 29.93 -13.92 17.70
C ALA A 654 30.97 -12.94 17.14
N LYS A 655 30.72 -12.39 15.93
CA LYS A 655 31.59 -11.41 15.28
C LYS A 655 31.77 -10.14 16.09
N PHE A 656 30.76 -9.72 16.85
CA PHE A 656 30.87 -8.52 17.68
C PHE A 656 31.92 -8.63 18.80
N LEU A 657 32.33 -9.84 19.17
CA LEU A 657 33.33 -10.09 20.22
C LEU A 657 34.77 -10.04 19.70
N GLU A 658 34.97 -10.03 18.37
CA GLU A 658 36.30 -10.00 17.79
C GLU A 658 36.99 -8.66 18.06
N SER A 659 38.25 -8.69 18.51
CA SER A 659 38.99 -7.54 19.00
C SER A 659 39.88 -6.84 17.95
N GLN A 660 39.73 -7.22 16.68
CA GLN A 660 40.53 -6.69 15.58
C GLN A 660 39.63 -6.38 14.39
N LEU A 661 40.04 -5.40 13.58
CA LEU A 661 39.38 -5.12 12.30
C LEU A 661 39.62 -6.31 11.36
N PRO A 662 38.58 -6.83 10.66
CA PRO A 662 38.75 -7.93 9.74
C PRO A 662 39.63 -7.54 8.55
N PRO A 663 40.25 -8.50 7.85
CA PRO A 663 41.14 -8.21 6.74
C PRO A 663 40.36 -7.57 5.56
N ILE A 664 41.05 -6.81 4.69
CA ILE A 664 40.43 -5.98 3.65
C ILE A 664 39.51 -6.78 2.70
N GLU A 665 39.81 -8.06 2.46
CA GLU A 665 39.02 -8.97 1.62
C GLU A 665 37.62 -9.22 2.19
N SER A 666 37.44 -9.05 3.51
CA SER A 666 36.17 -9.23 4.21
C SER A 666 35.19 -8.06 3.99
N PHE A 667 35.63 -6.98 3.35
CA PHE A 667 34.80 -5.83 2.99
C PHE A 667 34.25 -5.93 1.56
N TYR A 668 34.37 -7.10 0.93
CA TYR A 668 33.77 -7.36 -0.38
C TYR A 668 32.25 -7.26 -0.33
N SER A 669 31.65 -6.59 -1.34
CA SER A 669 30.20 -6.56 -1.50
C SER A 669 29.78 -7.30 -2.76
N THR A 670 28.96 -8.33 -2.56
CA THR A 670 28.29 -9.10 -3.61
C THR A 670 27.29 -8.22 -4.40
N LEU A 671 26.79 -7.13 -3.81
CA LEU A 671 25.87 -6.20 -4.47
C LEU A 671 26.57 -5.31 -5.52
N SER A 672 27.76 -4.80 -5.20
CA SER A 672 28.56 -3.99 -6.15
C SER A 672 29.50 -4.85 -7.01
N GLY A 673 29.84 -6.07 -6.57
CA GLY A 673 30.83 -6.93 -7.23
C GLY A 673 32.27 -6.46 -7.00
N GLU A 674 32.50 -5.57 -6.03
CA GLU A 674 33.78 -4.92 -5.77
C GLU A 674 34.08 -4.89 -4.27
N GLY A 675 35.36 -4.96 -3.91
CA GLY A 675 35.85 -4.69 -2.56
C GLY A 675 36.11 -3.20 -2.33
N ILE A 676 36.51 -2.84 -1.11
CA ILE A 676 36.89 -1.47 -0.77
C ILE A 676 38.32 -1.15 -1.24
N THR A 677 38.64 0.14 -1.36
CA THR A 677 40.00 0.57 -1.71
C THR A 677 40.95 0.47 -0.52
N THR A 678 42.26 0.40 -0.77
CA THR A 678 43.29 0.46 0.30
C THR A 678 43.19 1.75 1.12
N LEU A 679 42.76 2.85 0.51
CA LEU A 679 42.53 4.13 1.20
C LEU A 679 41.32 4.08 2.13
N ASP A 680 40.24 3.38 1.74
CA ASP A 680 39.07 3.17 2.59
C ASP A 680 39.41 2.25 3.77
N TYR A 681 40.21 1.20 3.55
CA TYR A 681 40.63 0.33 4.64
C TYR A 681 41.57 1.03 5.62
N ALA A 682 42.54 1.83 5.13
CA ALA A 682 43.38 2.65 5.98
C ALA A 682 42.56 3.68 6.78
N HIS A 683 41.48 4.21 6.20
CA HIS A 683 40.55 5.08 6.91
C HIS A 683 39.81 4.33 8.04
N ALA A 684 39.31 3.11 7.79
CA ALA A 684 38.69 2.28 8.83
C ALA A 684 39.67 1.98 9.98
N GLN A 685 40.94 1.69 9.69
CA GLN A 685 41.99 1.51 10.69
C GLN A 685 42.23 2.78 11.51
N HIS A 686 42.22 3.94 10.87
CA HIS A 686 42.36 5.22 11.56
C HIS A 686 41.16 5.51 12.48
N VAL A 687 39.93 5.24 12.03
CA VAL A 687 38.73 5.34 12.87
C VAL A 687 38.82 4.40 14.07
N TRP A 688 39.22 3.15 13.85
CA TRP A 688 39.43 2.16 14.92
C TRP A 688 40.37 2.66 16.01
N GLN A 689 41.51 3.25 15.59
CA GLN A 689 42.51 3.78 16.50
C GLN A 689 42.03 5.05 17.22
N LEU A 690 41.50 6.03 16.49
CA LEU A 690 41.11 7.33 17.07
C LEU A 690 40.01 7.20 18.13
N PHE A 691 39.04 6.30 17.89
CA PHE A 691 37.93 6.05 18.79
C PHE A 691 38.25 4.99 19.87
N ASN A 692 39.50 4.51 19.95
CA ASN A 692 39.96 3.50 20.92
C ASN A 692 39.08 2.24 20.93
N ILE A 693 38.68 1.77 19.75
CA ILE A 693 37.74 0.66 19.58
C ILE A 693 38.39 -0.65 20.01
N GLN A 694 37.71 -1.40 20.88
CA GLN A 694 38.22 -2.64 21.47
C GLN A 694 37.69 -3.89 20.78
N ASN A 695 36.52 -3.81 20.14
CA ASN A 695 35.90 -4.93 19.43
C ASN A 695 34.95 -4.46 18.32
N LEU A 696 34.59 -5.39 17.43
CA LEU A 696 33.69 -5.12 16.31
C LEU A 696 32.28 -4.71 16.75
N GLY A 697 31.84 -5.08 17.95
CA GLY A 697 30.61 -4.56 18.55
C GLY A 697 30.66 -3.05 18.74
N GLN A 698 31.72 -2.53 19.35
CA GLN A 698 31.89 -1.07 19.50
C GLN A 698 32.03 -0.35 18.15
N TYR A 699 32.64 -1.00 17.15
CA TYR A 699 32.69 -0.48 15.78
C TYR A 699 31.29 -0.38 15.16
N HIS A 700 30.47 -1.42 15.33
CA HIS A 700 29.06 -1.42 14.91
C HIS A 700 28.24 -0.34 15.61
N ASP A 701 28.39 -0.19 16.93
CA ASP A 701 27.68 0.83 17.70
C ASP A 701 28.03 2.25 17.23
N LEU A 702 29.32 2.50 16.95
CA LEU A 702 29.78 3.76 16.38
C LEU A 702 29.18 4.01 15.00
N TYR A 703 29.14 2.99 14.14
CA TYR A 703 28.61 3.08 12.77
C TYR A 703 27.12 3.48 12.77
N VAL A 704 26.26 2.73 13.47
CA VAL A 704 24.82 3.02 13.49
C VAL A 704 24.52 4.36 14.18
N LEU A 705 25.28 4.71 15.22
CA LEU A 705 25.12 5.98 15.93
C LEU A 705 25.50 7.17 15.05
N SER A 706 26.60 7.09 14.33
CA SER A 706 27.06 8.18 13.46
C SER A 706 26.12 8.40 12.28
N ASP A 707 25.55 7.34 11.70
CA ASP A 707 24.51 7.47 10.67
C ASP A 707 23.24 8.15 11.22
N VAL A 708 22.81 7.83 12.44
CA VAL A 708 21.67 8.50 13.10
C VAL A 708 21.94 9.98 13.38
N LEU A 709 23.12 10.32 13.91
CA LEU A 709 23.47 11.71 14.20
C LEU A 709 23.67 12.52 12.92
N ALA A 710 24.24 11.91 11.88
CA ALA A 710 24.36 12.52 10.56
C ALA A 710 22.97 12.76 9.92
N LEU A 711 22.05 11.81 10.04
CA LEU A 711 20.66 11.97 9.59
C LEU A 711 19.97 13.11 10.35
N ALA A 712 20.16 13.19 11.67
CA ALA A 712 19.62 14.28 12.48
C ALA A 712 20.14 15.64 11.99
N ASP A 713 21.45 15.78 11.81
CA ASP A 713 22.05 17.03 11.32
C ASP A 713 21.56 17.39 9.91
N VAL A 714 21.58 16.44 8.97
CA VAL A 714 21.11 16.67 7.59
C VAL A 714 19.63 17.07 7.55
N PHE A 715 18.76 16.35 8.26
CA PHE A 715 17.33 16.63 8.22
C PHE A 715 16.97 17.90 9.00
N GLU A 716 17.64 18.23 10.11
CA GLU A 716 17.44 19.51 10.81
C GLU A 716 17.82 20.70 9.92
N ASN A 717 18.95 20.62 9.20
CA ASN A 717 19.32 21.65 8.23
C ASN A 717 18.28 21.76 7.10
N PHE A 718 17.77 20.63 6.61
CA PHE A 718 16.69 20.62 5.64
C PHE A 718 15.40 21.27 6.15
N ARG A 719 15.03 21.03 7.42
CA ARG A 719 13.90 21.69 8.08
C ARG A 719 14.11 23.21 8.16
N GLU A 720 15.31 23.65 8.52
CA GLU A 720 15.66 25.08 8.54
C GLU A 720 15.55 25.71 7.15
N ILE A 721 16.05 25.04 6.11
CA ILE A 721 15.89 25.46 4.70
C ILE A 721 14.41 25.64 4.35
N CYS A 722 13.55 24.66 4.69
CA CYS A 722 12.12 24.71 4.39
C CYS A 722 11.40 25.85 5.15
N LEU A 723 11.75 26.04 6.42
CA LEU A 723 11.22 27.13 7.24
C LEU A 723 11.68 28.50 6.72
N ASN A 724 12.93 28.64 6.32
CA ASN A 724 13.47 29.91 5.83
C ASN A 724 12.88 30.31 4.48
N TYR A 725 12.74 29.37 3.55
CA TYR A 725 12.27 29.68 2.20
C TYR A 725 10.75 29.66 2.05
N TYR A 726 10.05 28.73 2.71
CA TYR A 726 8.60 28.54 2.55
C TYR A 726 7.81 28.87 3.83
N GLY A 727 8.48 29.02 4.98
CA GLY A 727 7.82 29.16 6.28
C GLY A 727 6.95 27.96 6.62
N LEU A 728 7.38 26.77 6.23
CA LEU A 728 6.74 25.50 6.51
C LEU A 728 7.81 24.53 7.01
N ASP A 729 7.52 23.80 8.07
CA ASP A 729 8.44 22.78 8.56
C ASP A 729 8.17 21.46 7.84
N ALA A 730 9.20 20.91 7.19
CA ALA A 730 9.14 19.65 6.46
C ALA A 730 8.69 18.48 7.35
N ALA A 731 8.98 18.55 8.65
CA ALA A 731 8.59 17.53 9.62
C ALA A 731 7.07 17.37 9.76
N HIS A 732 6.23 18.30 9.26
CA HIS A 732 4.76 18.18 9.20
C HIS A 732 4.23 17.33 8.04
N PHE A 733 5.10 16.91 7.14
CA PHE A 733 4.73 16.25 5.88
C PHE A 733 5.26 14.82 5.85
N TYR A 734 4.79 14.03 4.89
CA TYR A 734 5.33 12.68 4.63
C TYR A 734 6.22 12.64 3.39
N THR A 735 6.08 13.60 2.46
CA THR A 735 6.79 13.61 1.17
C THR A 735 7.00 15.04 0.65
N SER A 736 8.00 15.23 -0.22
CA SER A 736 8.25 16.51 -0.91
C SER A 736 7.04 17.04 -1.71
N PRO A 737 6.26 16.21 -2.45
CA PRO A 737 5.04 16.69 -3.12
C PRO A 737 3.99 17.29 -2.19
N GLY A 738 3.80 16.72 -0.99
CA GLY A 738 2.89 17.30 0.01
C GLY A 738 3.36 18.67 0.50
N LEU A 739 4.67 18.80 0.74
CA LEU A 739 5.31 20.06 1.12
C LEU A 739 5.21 21.11 0.00
N ALA A 740 5.57 20.74 -1.23
CA ALA A 740 5.55 21.61 -2.40
C ALA A 740 4.16 22.18 -2.68
N TRP A 741 3.12 21.36 -2.59
CA TRP A 741 1.73 21.81 -2.79
C TRP A 741 1.30 22.85 -1.75
N GLN A 742 1.56 22.60 -0.47
CA GLN A 742 1.22 23.56 0.59
C GLN A 742 2.08 24.83 0.51
N ALA A 743 3.36 24.71 0.14
CA ALA A 743 4.23 25.86 -0.10
C ALA A 743 3.70 26.74 -1.25
N ALA A 744 3.30 26.13 -2.37
CA ALA A 744 2.72 26.84 -3.50
C ALA A 744 1.43 27.59 -3.11
N LEU A 745 0.48 26.92 -2.44
CA LEU A 745 -0.76 27.57 -1.99
C LEU A 745 -0.49 28.72 -1.00
N LYS A 746 0.47 28.55 -0.09
CA LYS A 746 0.83 29.57 0.91
C LYS A 746 1.51 30.78 0.28
N MET A 747 2.50 30.57 -0.59
CA MET A 747 3.27 31.65 -1.20
C MET A 747 2.44 32.47 -2.19
N THR A 748 1.53 31.81 -2.92
CA THR A 748 0.70 32.48 -3.93
C THR A 748 -0.55 33.10 -3.32
N GLY A 749 -0.99 32.63 -2.14
CA GLY A 749 -2.24 33.07 -1.51
C GLY A 749 -3.49 32.77 -2.35
N VAL A 750 -3.36 31.91 -3.37
CA VAL A 750 -4.43 31.64 -4.32
C VAL A 750 -5.62 30.97 -3.63
N LYS A 751 -6.81 31.29 -4.13
CA LYS A 751 -8.05 30.60 -3.81
C LYS A 751 -8.56 29.97 -5.10
N LEU A 752 -8.58 28.64 -5.15
CA LEU A 752 -8.99 27.85 -6.31
C LEU A 752 -10.40 27.32 -6.10
N GLU A 753 -11.26 27.46 -7.10
CA GLU A 753 -12.56 26.81 -7.15
C GLU A 753 -12.40 25.38 -7.68
N LEU A 754 -12.86 24.41 -6.91
CA LEU A 754 -12.94 23.01 -7.31
C LEU A 754 -14.24 22.76 -8.07
N LEU A 755 -14.19 21.87 -9.06
CA LEU A 755 -15.36 21.52 -9.86
C LEU A 755 -16.39 20.77 -9.02
N THR A 756 -17.61 21.30 -8.95
CA THR A 756 -18.76 20.67 -8.31
C THR A 756 -19.62 19.86 -9.31
N ASP A 757 -19.39 20.06 -10.62
CA ASP A 757 -20.06 19.34 -11.71
C ASP A 757 -19.19 18.20 -12.27
N ILE A 758 -19.75 16.99 -12.24
CA ILE A 758 -19.13 15.79 -12.80
C ILE A 758 -18.93 15.86 -14.32
N ASP A 759 -19.83 16.53 -15.06
CA ASP A 759 -19.71 16.63 -16.51
C ASP A 759 -18.49 17.48 -16.89
N MET A 760 -18.25 18.58 -16.16
CA MET A 760 -17.02 19.38 -16.32
C MET A 760 -15.77 18.57 -15.99
N HIS A 761 -15.79 17.77 -14.92
CA HIS A 761 -14.65 16.93 -14.57
C HIS A 761 -14.32 15.90 -15.65
N LEU A 762 -15.34 15.18 -16.15
CA LEU A 762 -15.18 14.21 -17.24
C LEU A 762 -14.76 14.87 -18.55
N PHE A 763 -15.26 16.07 -18.82
CA PHE A 763 -14.87 16.89 -19.97
C PHE A 763 -13.37 17.22 -19.92
N ILE A 764 -12.86 17.70 -18.79
CA ILE A 764 -11.42 17.95 -18.62
C ILE A 764 -10.62 16.65 -18.73
N GLU A 765 -11.05 15.56 -18.07
CA GLU A 765 -10.35 14.28 -18.12
C GLU A 765 -10.23 13.73 -19.56
N LYS A 766 -11.29 13.91 -20.36
CA LYS A 766 -11.30 13.58 -21.79
C LYS A 766 -10.30 14.42 -22.59
N GLY A 767 -10.00 15.64 -22.16
CA GLY A 767 -8.98 16.53 -22.73
C GLY A 767 -7.54 16.26 -22.26
N LEU A 768 -7.33 15.52 -21.16
CA LEU A 768 -5.99 15.29 -20.61
C LEU A 768 -5.11 14.44 -21.55
N ARG A 769 -3.89 14.92 -21.81
CA ARG A 769 -2.85 14.25 -22.62
C ARG A 769 -1.56 14.18 -21.82
N GLY A 770 -0.77 13.13 -22.05
CA GLY A 770 0.58 13.00 -21.50
C GLY A 770 1.62 13.61 -22.44
N GLY A 771 2.90 13.46 -22.09
CA GLY A 771 4.00 13.77 -22.99
C GLY A 771 3.93 12.92 -24.26
N ILE A 772 4.16 13.54 -25.41
CA ILE A 772 4.19 12.85 -26.70
C ILE A 772 5.58 12.21 -26.84
N SER A 773 5.60 10.89 -27.04
CA SER A 773 6.81 10.14 -27.38
C SER A 773 6.54 9.41 -28.69
N MET A 774 7.31 9.74 -29.72
CA MET A 774 7.13 9.21 -31.06
C MET A 774 8.48 8.99 -31.73
N ILE A 775 8.52 8.02 -32.65
CA ILE A 775 9.68 7.72 -33.48
C ILE A 775 9.26 8.04 -34.92
N SER A 776 9.98 8.98 -35.55
CA SER A 776 9.74 9.38 -36.94
C SER A 776 10.33 8.38 -37.94
N HIS A 777 9.86 8.41 -39.18
CA HIS A 777 10.42 7.58 -40.26
C HIS A 777 11.81 8.02 -40.72
N ARG A 778 12.19 9.29 -40.51
CA ARG A 778 13.54 9.78 -40.87
C ARG A 778 14.59 9.24 -39.91
N HIS A 779 15.62 8.62 -40.49
CA HIS A 779 16.83 8.18 -39.79
C HIS A 779 17.98 9.13 -40.12
N ALA A 780 18.46 9.86 -39.12
CA ALA A 780 19.65 10.69 -39.23
C ALA A 780 20.82 10.01 -38.50
N LYS A 781 21.98 9.94 -39.15
CA LYS A 781 23.22 9.43 -38.58
C LYS A 781 24.30 10.49 -38.72
N ALA A 782 24.95 10.83 -37.61
CA ALA A 782 26.08 11.74 -37.59
C ALA A 782 27.24 11.18 -38.43
N ASN A 783 27.82 12.01 -39.29
CA ASN A 783 29.03 11.73 -40.06
C ASN A 783 30.01 12.90 -39.87
N ASN A 784 30.84 12.81 -38.84
CA ASN A 784 31.89 13.80 -38.58
C ASN A 784 33.06 13.13 -37.86
N LYS A 785 34.21 13.81 -37.81
CA LYS A 785 35.47 13.28 -37.27
C LYS A 785 35.41 12.85 -35.79
N HIS A 786 34.35 13.22 -35.06
CA HIS A 786 34.19 12.89 -33.64
C HIS A 786 33.42 11.59 -33.40
N VAL A 787 32.85 10.96 -34.43
CA VAL A 787 32.14 9.68 -34.29
C VAL A 787 32.98 8.51 -34.84
N PRO A 788 32.99 7.33 -34.17
CA PRO A 788 33.78 6.18 -34.61
C PRO A 788 33.43 5.67 -36.01
N SER A 789 32.20 5.93 -36.48
CA SER A 789 31.72 5.52 -37.81
C SER A 789 31.92 6.59 -38.89
N TYR A 790 32.90 7.49 -38.75
CA TYR A 790 33.16 8.56 -39.72
C TYR A 790 33.59 8.00 -41.08
N ASP A 791 32.91 8.43 -42.13
CA ASP A 791 33.22 8.13 -43.51
C ASP A 791 33.62 9.42 -44.24
N GLN A 792 34.89 9.51 -44.64
CA GLN A 792 35.45 10.65 -45.35
C GLN A 792 34.82 10.85 -46.75
N ASN A 793 34.22 9.80 -47.32
CA ASN A 793 33.57 9.85 -48.63
C ASN A 793 32.12 10.36 -48.57
N GLN A 794 31.57 10.57 -47.37
CA GLN A 794 30.24 11.12 -47.18
C GLN A 794 30.29 12.57 -46.68
N PRO A 795 29.27 13.38 -46.99
CA PRO A 795 29.17 14.75 -46.48
C PRO A 795 29.28 14.80 -44.96
N ILE A 796 29.97 15.81 -44.45
CA ILE A 796 30.04 16.04 -43.01
C ILE A 796 28.66 16.48 -42.53
N ASN A 797 28.14 15.83 -41.50
CA ASN A 797 26.90 16.24 -40.85
C ASN A 797 26.98 16.05 -39.32
N HIS A 798 26.08 16.75 -38.62
CA HIS A 798 25.98 16.73 -37.17
C HIS A 798 24.53 16.45 -36.77
N VAL A 799 24.35 15.77 -35.63
CA VAL A 799 23.05 15.61 -34.99
C VAL A 799 23.04 16.54 -33.78
N MET A 800 22.02 17.40 -33.70
CA MET A 800 21.84 18.32 -32.59
C MET A 800 20.80 17.75 -31.61
N TYR A 801 21.13 17.75 -30.33
CA TYR A 801 20.20 17.44 -29.26
C TYR A 801 19.73 18.74 -28.60
N LEU A 802 18.42 18.97 -28.61
CA LEU A 802 17.80 20.12 -27.95
C LEU A 802 16.96 19.59 -26.78
N ASP A 803 17.19 20.14 -25.60
CA ASP A 803 16.40 19.86 -24.40
C ASP A 803 15.86 21.16 -23.81
N ALA A 804 14.56 21.19 -23.52
CA ALA A 804 13.89 22.34 -22.97
C ALA A 804 14.12 22.40 -21.45
N ASN A 805 14.95 23.36 -21.02
CA ASN A 805 15.20 23.60 -19.61
C ASN A 805 13.90 24.02 -18.88
N ASN A 806 13.47 23.21 -17.91
CA ASN A 806 12.31 23.51 -17.05
C ASN A 806 10.98 23.73 -17.82
N LEU A 807 10.71 22.90 -18.84
CA LEU A 807 9.50 22.97 -19.66
C LEU A 807 8.20 23.09 -18.84
N TYR A 808 8.02 22.24 -17.84
CA TYR A 808 6.82 22.27 -16.98
C TYR A 808 6.74 23.51 -16.11
N GLY A 809 7.88 24.01 -15.59
CA GLY A 809 7.91 25.26 -14.83
C GLY A 809 7.48 26.45 -15.70
N TRP A 810 7.98 26.54 -16.93
CA TRP A 810 7.55 27.56 -17.88
C TRP A 810 6.03 27.49 -18.14
N ALA A 811 5.50 26.29 -18.39
CA ALA A 811 4.09 26.08 -18.62
C ALA A 811 3.22 26.45 -17.40
N MET A 812 3.65 26.10 -16.19
CA MET A 812 2.96 26.45 -14.94
C MET A 812 3.04 27.95 -14.61
N SER A 813 3.97 28.68 -15.21
CA SER A 813 4.09 30.14 -15.03
C SER A 813 3.14 30.93 -15.93
N GLN A 814 2.47 30.26 -16.87
CA GLN A 814 1.45 30.85 -17.73
C GLN A 814 0.12 31.03 -16.98
N ALA A 815 -0.86 31.68 -17.62
CA ALA A 815 -2.20 31.77 -17.08
C ALA A 815 -2.84 30.37 -16.96
N LEU A 816 -3.27 30.03 -15.73
CA LEU A 816 -3.90 28.75 -15.39
C LEU A 816 -5.31 29.00 -14.83
N PRO A 817 -6.25 28.05 -14.98
CA PRO A 817 -7.60 28.17 -14.43
C PRO A 817 -7.59 28.39 -12.92
N VAL A 818 -8.51 29.24 -12.43
CA VAL A 818 -8.66 29.52 -10.99
C VAL A 818 -10.10 29.40 -10.50
N GLU A 819 -11.06 30.06 -11.14
CA GLU A 819 -12.46 30.09 -10.69
C GLU A 819 -13.43 30.41 -11.84
N GLY A 820 -14.73 30.46 -11.56
CA GLY A 820 -15.74 30.88 -12.53
C GLY A 820 -16.09 29.81 -13.57
N PHE A 821 -15.90 28.54 -13.24
CA PHE A 821 -16.15 27.43 -14.17
C PHE A 821 -17.63 27.37 -14.56
N ARG A 822 -17.93 27.62 -15.84
CA ARG A 822 -19.30 27.52 -16.37
C ARG A 822 -19.33 27.03 -17.81
N TRP A 823 -20.44 26.41 -18.18
CA TRP A 823 -20.79 26.17 -19.58
C TRP A 823 -21.30 27.48 -20.19
N ILE A 824 -20.83 27.85 -21.37
CA ILE A 824 -21.41 28.96 -22.14
C ILE A 824 -22.60 28.49 -22.97
N ASN A 825 -23.54 29.38 -23.25
CA ASN A 825 -24.74 29.06 -24.03
C ASN A 825 -24.48 29.12 -25.56
N ASP A 826 -25.44 28.64 -26.36
CA ASP A 826 -25.28 28.56 -27.82
C ASP A 826 -25.09 29.95 -28.48
N SER A 827 -25.75 30.99 -27.97
CA SER A 827 -25.59 32.37 -28.46
C SER A 827 -24.21 32.94 -28.15
N GLU A 828 -23.62 32.60 -26.99
CA GLU A 828 -22.24 32.94 -26.65
C GLU A 828 -21.25 32.18 -27.55
N ILE A 829 -21.53 30.92 -27.90
CA ILE A 829 -20.69 30.12 -28.81
C ILE A 829 -20.68 30.73 -30.22
N GLU A 830 -21.83 31.17 -30.73
CA GLU A 830 -21.94 31.79 -32.06
C GLU A 830 -21.09 33.06 -32.19
N ASN A 831 -20.90 33.80 -31.09
CA ASN A 831 -20.10 35.02 -31.05
C ASN A 831 -18.63 34.78 -30.66
N LEU A 832 -18.21 33.53 -30.40
CA LEU A 832 -16.89 33.22 -29.90
C LEU A 832 -15.89 33.02 -31.04
N ASN A 833 -15.03 34.02 -31.29
CA ASN A 833 -13.87 33.84 -32.16
C ASN A 833 -12.60 33.54 -31.34
N ILE A 834 -12.18 32.28 -31.34
CA ILE A 834 -11.01 31.82 -30.58
C ILE A 834 -9.70 32.47 -31.04
N CYS A 835 -9.58 32.82 -32.31
CA CYS A 835 -8.36 33.42 -32.85
C CYS A 835 -8.08 34.84 -32.30
N ASP A 836 -9.12 35.55 -31.87
CA ASP A 836 -9.02 36.95 -31.41
C ASP A 836 -8.74 37.09 -29.92
N ILE A 837 -8.89 36.00 -29.15
CA ILE A 837 -8.70 35.99 -27.71
C ILE A 837 -7.21 36.13 -27.41
N ALA A 838 -6.77 36.99 -26.49
CA ALA A 838 -5.36 37.04 -26.10
C ALA A 838 -4.95 35.80 -25.27
N ASP A 839 -3.69 35.37 -25.35
CA ASP A 839 -3.19 34.21 -24.59
C ASP A 839 -3.11 34.45 -23.07
N ASP A 840 -3.10 35.73 -22.67
CA ASP A 840 -3.10 36.27 -21.31
C ASP A 840 -4.46 36.88 -20.91
N SER A 841 -5.51 36.64 -21.70
CA SER A 841 -6.88 37.01 -21.38
C SER A 841 -7.28 36.53 -19.99
N GLU A 842 -8.05 37.34 -19.25
CA GLU A 842 -8.61 36.98 -17.94
C GLU A 842 -9.49 35.73 -18.02
N ASN A 843 -10.17 35.53 -19.15
CA ASN A 843 -11.01 34.36 -19.41
C ASN A 843 -10.30 33.36 -20.34
N GLY A 844 -10.31 32.09 -19.94
CA GLY A 844 -9.83 30.95 -20.71
C GLY A 844 -10.96 30.01 -21.11
N TYR A 845 -10.71 29.22 -22.16
CA TYR A 845 -11.72 28.33 -22.75
C TYR A 845 -11.16 26.93 -23.03
N ILE A 846 -11.97 25.91 -22.76
CA ILE A 846 -11.76 24.54 -23.23
C ILE A 846 -12.98 24.14 -24.07
N LEU A 847 -12.73 23.61 -25.27
CA LEU A 847 -13.75 23.33 -26.27
C LEU A 847 -13.79 21.86 -26.62
N GLU A 848 -14.98 21.32 -26.89
CA GLU A 848 -15.18 20.07 -27.63
C GLU A 848 -15.51 20.38 -29.08
N VAL A 849 -14.62 19.99 -30.00
CA VAL A 849 -14.65 20.41 -31.41
C VAL A 849 -14.49 19.24 -32.37
N ASP A 850 -14.96 19.43 -33.60
CA ASP A 850 -14.57 18.59 -34.74
C ASP A 850 -13.52 19.34 -35.57
N LEU A 851 -12.41 18.67 -35.88
CA LEU A 851 -11.32 19.21 -36.67
C LEU A 851 -11.11 18.36 -37.91
N GLU A 852 -11.12 19.00 -39.07
CA GLU A 852 -10.65 18.40 -40.31
C GLU A 852 -9.13 18.53 -40.40
N TYR A 853 -8.49 17.47 -40.88
CA TYR A 853 -7.06 17.42 -41.20
C TYR A 853 -6.91 17.40 -42.72
N PRO A 854 -6.70 18.56 -43.36
CA PRO A 854 -6.64 18.64 -44.82
C PRO A 854 -5.53 17.75 -45.40
N ARG A 855 -5.81 17.10 -46.54
CA ARG A 855 -4.89 16.12 -47.15
C ARG A 855 -3.59 16.76 -47.61
N GLU A 856 -3.67 18.02 -48.03
CA GLU A 856 -2.52 18.82 -48.46
C GLU A 856 -1.45 18.99 -47.36
N LEU A 857 -1.83 18.85 -46.08
CA LEU A 857 -0.89 18.95 -44.94
C LEU A 857 -0.26 17.62 -44.55
N HIS A 858 -0.68 16.50 -45.16
CA HIS A 858 -0.27 15.17 -44.70
C HIS A 858 1.23 14.95 -44.87
N ASP A 859 1.82 15.42 -45.97
CA ASP A 859 3.26 15.28 -46.22
C ASP A 859 4.09 16.20 -45.31
N ASP A 860 3.62 17.42 -45.05
CA ASP A 860 4.31 18.39 -44.18
C ASP A 860 4.25 17.99 -42.70
N HIS A 861 3.15 17.37 -42.27
CA HIS A 861 2.93 17.01 -40.88
C HIS A 861 3.14 15.52 -40.56
N ASN A 862 3.56 14.69 -41.52
CA ASN A 862 3.74 13.26 -41.30
C ASN A 862 4.76 12.94 -40.19
N GLU A 863 5.69 13.85 -39.93
CA GLU A 863 6.69 13.70 -38.89
C GLU A 863 6.13 13.98 -37.51
N TYR A 864 5.33 15.02 -37.35
CA TYR A 864 4.75 15.38 -36.05
C TYR A 864 3.27 15.77 -36.20
N PRO A 865 2.39 14.78 -36.41
CA PRO A 865 0.97 15.07 -36.58
C PRO A 865 0.37 15.81 -35.37
N LEU A 866 -0.35 16.89 -35.66
CA LEU A 866 -1.05 17.70 -34.66
C LEU A 866 -2.21 16.95 -33.98
N ALA A 867 -2.68 17.50 -32.86
CA ALA A 867 -3.85 17.04 -32.11
C ALA A 867 -3.85 15.53 -31.78
N PRO A 868 -2.86 15.01 -31.03
CA PRO A 868 -2.76 13.59 -30.72
C PRO A 868 -3.98 13.10 -29.91
N GLU A 869 -4.36 11.84 -30.12
CA GLU A 869 -5.52 11.23 -29.48
C GLU A 869 -5.19 9.86 -28.89
N LYS A 870 -5.97 9.44 -27.90
CA LYS A 870 -5.81 8.11 -27.29
C LYS A 870 -6.49 7.09 -28.19
N LEU A 871 -5.70 6.19 -28.78
CA LEU A 871 -6.19 5.14 -29.68
C LEU A 871 -5.76 3.77 -29.16
N LYS A 872 -6.64 2.81 -29.36
CA LYS A 872 -6.36 1.40 -29.08
C LYS A 872 -5.73 0.77 -30.32
N VAL A 873 -4.42 0.52 -30.29
CA VAL A 873 -3.70 -0.03 -31.43
C VAL A 873 -4.10 -1.49 -31.62
N THR A 874 -4.69 -1.82 -32.76
CA THR A 874 -5.03 -3.19 -33.15
C THR A 874 -3.91 -3.79 -33.99
N ASN A 875 -3.87 -5.12 -34.12
CA ASN A 875 -2.80 -5.80 -34.86
C ASN A 875 -2.80 -5.43 -36.36
N ASP A 876 -3.96 -5.12 -36.93
CA ASP A 876 -4.11 -4.65 -38.30
C ASP A 876 -3.42 -3.30 -38.53
N MET A 877 -3.44 -2.40 -37.54
CA MET A 877 -2.77 -1.09 -37.56
C MET A 877 -1.23 -1.17 -37.47
N LEU A 878 -0.66 -2.34 -37.16
CA LEU A 878 0.79 -2.50 -37.04
C LEU A 878 1.46 -2.55 -38.42
N SER A 879 2.62 -1.89 -38.52
CA SER A 879 3.46 -1.96 -39.71
C SER A 879 3.98 -3.39 -39.94
N PRO A 880 4.35 -3.76 -41.18
CA PRO A 880 4.95 -5.05 -41.47
C PRO A 880 6.18 -5.35 -40.59
N TYR A 881 7.01 -4.34 -40.34
CA TYR A 881 8.16 -4.45 -39.44
C TYR A 881 7.75 -4.75 -37.99
N ALA A 882 6.75 -4.03 -37.45
CA ALA A 882 6.28 -4.26 -36.08
C ALA A 882 5.63 -5.64 -35.91
N LYS A 883 4.93 -6.13 -36.95
CA LYS A 883 4.39 -7.50 -36.99
C LYS A 883 5.53 -8.53 -36.96
N LYS A 884 6.53 -8.37 -37.83
CA LYS A 884 7.73 -9.22 -37.84
C LYS A 884 8.46 -9.20 -36.49
N LEU A 885 8.62 -8.04 -35.87
CA LEU A 885 9.28 -7.91 -34.57
C LEU A 885 8.52 -8.64 -33.45
N LEU A 886 7.18 -8.62 -33.48
CA LEU A 886 6.36 -9.41 -32.54
C LEU A 886 6.60 -10.91 -32.72
N ASP A 887 6.68 -11.36 -33.98
CA ASP A 887 6.96 -12.76 -34.31
C ASP A 887 8.38 -13.17 -33.86
N ASP A 888 9.39 -12.35 -34.20
CA ASP A 888 10.81 -12.57 -33.83
C ASP A 888 10.99 -12.60 -32.30
N LEU A 889 10.25 -11.77 -31.56
CA LEU A 889 10.29 -11.73 -30.09
C LEU A 889 9.31 -12.71 -29.41
N SER A 890 8.55 -13.50 -30.17
CA SER A 890 7.50 -14.41 -29.66
C SER A 890 6.48 -13.71 -28.74
N LEU A 891 6.17 -12.44 -29.01
CA LEU A 891 5.23 -11.64 -28.24
C LEU A 891 3.84 -11.65 -28.87
N LYS A 892 2.79 -11.83 -28.06
CA LYS A 892 1.40 -11.68 -28.54
C LYS A 892 1.06 -10.20 -28.66
N GLY A 893 0.57 -9.80 -29.84
CA GLY A 893 0.02 -8.47 -30.08
C GLY A 893 -1.16 -8.18 -29.16
N THR A 894 -0.89 -7.52 -28.04
CA THR A 894 -1.87 -7.12 -27.04
C THR A 894 -2.29 -5.68 -27.31
N SER A 895 -3.57 -5.49 -27.56
CA SER A 895 -4.11 -4.18 -27.91
C SER A 895 -4.20 -3.30 -26.66
N THR A 896 -3.33 -2.30 -26.60
CA THR A 896 -3.24 -1.31 -25.51
C THR A 896 -3.58 0.07 -26.04
N GLU A 897 -4.21 0.89 -25.19
CA GLU A 897 -4.48 2.28 -25.51
C GLU A 897 -3.18 3.10 -25.39
N LYS A 898 -2.86 3.87 -26.41
CA LYS A 898 -1.68 4.73 -26.48
C LYS A 898 -2.08 6.12 -26.96
N LEU A 899 -1.34 7.14 -26.54
CA LEU A 899 -1.45 8.48 -27.10
C LEU A 899 -0.69 8.52 -28.43
N ILE A 900 -1.40 8.76 -29.54
CA ILE A 900 -0.85 8.62 -30.89
C ILE A 900 -1.10 9.90 -31.69
N PRO A 901 -0.03 10.57 -32.16
CA PRO A 901 -0.10 11.54 -33.24
C PRO A 901 -0.55 10.84 -34.53
N ASN A 902 -1.59 11.34 -35.18
CA ASN A 902 -2.04 10.81 -36.47
C ASN A 902 -2.78 11.88 -37.30
N LEU A 903 -2.85 11.66 -38.61
CA LEU A 903 -3.39 12.58 -39.61
C LEU A 903 -4.90 12.43 -39.85
N HIS A 904 -5.62 11.66 -39.02
CA HIS A 904 -7.07 11.50 -39.16
C HIS A 904 -7.84 12.75 -38.68
N PRO A 905 -9.03 13.02 -39.23
CA PRO A 905 -9.95 14.00 -38.68
C PRO A 905 -10.26 13.72 -37.20
N LYS A 906 -10.43 14.76 -36.41
CA LYS A 906 -10.75 14.66 -34.98
C LYS A 906 -12.23 14.93 -34.77
N GLN A 907 -12.89 14.08 -34.00
CA GLN A 907 -14.31 14.17 -33.70
C GLN A 907 -14.52 14.29 -32.19
N LYS A 908 -15.31 15.27 -31.76
CA LYS A 908 -15.56 15.61 -30.35
C LYS A 908 -14.26 15.68 -29.54
N TYR A 909 -13.24 16.31 -30.13
CA TYR A 909 -11.92 16.47 -29.55
C TYR A 909 -11.94 17.58 -28.51
N VAL A 910 -11.54 17.27 -27.27
CA VAL A 910 -11.47 18.26 -26.19
C VAL A 910 -10.10 18.92 -26.19
N VAL A 911 -10.05 20.25 -26.31
CA VAL A 911 -8.81 21.01 -26.47
C VAL A 911 -8.89 22.37 -25.79
N HIS A 912 -7.77 22.81 -25.20
CA HIS A 912 -7.60 24.16 -24.68
C HIS A 912 -7.47 25.18 -25.83
N TYR A 913 -8.07 26.36 -25.69
CA TYR A 913 -8.16 27.34 -26.78
C TYR A 913 -6.81 27.71 -27.41
N ARG A 914 -5.73 27.82 -26.63
CA ARG A 914 -4.36 28.10 -27.12
C ARG A 914 -3.84 27.01 -28.06
N ASN A 915 -4.08 25.74 -27.73
CA ASN A 915 -3.68 24.63 -28.59
C ASN A 915 -4.55 24.58 -29.86
N LEU A 916 -5.83 24.92 -29.74
CA LEU A 916 -6.70 25.03 -30.90
C LEU A 916 -6.20 26.13 -31.86
N LYS A 917 -5.86 27.32 -31.36
CA LYS A 917 -5.24 28.38 -32.19
C LYS A 917 -4.01 27.89 -32.92
N LEU A 918 -3.11 27.19 -32.22
CA LEU A 918 -1.92 26.62 -32.83
C LEU A 918 -2.29 25.68 -33.98
N TYR A 919 -3.23 24.76 -33.76
CA TYR A 919 -3.67 23.82 -34.80
C TYR A 919 -4.28 24.52 -36.02
N LEU A 920 -5.07 25.57 -35.80
CA LEU A 920 -5.66 26.36 -36.89
C LEU A 920 -4.58 27.17 -37.63
N SER A 921 -3.61 27.74 -36.91
CA SER A 921 -2.49 28.47 -37.52
C SER A 921 -1.59 27.58 -38.38
N LEU A 922 -1.55 26.29 -38.07
CA LEU A 922 -0.85 25.27 -38.85
C LEU A 922 -1.75 24.61 -39.90
N GLY A 923 -2.95 25.14 -40.15
CA GLY A 923 -3.79 24.76 -41.28
C GLY A 923 -4.87 23.71 -41.02
N MET A 924 -5.02 23.17 -39.80
CA MET A 924 -6.20 22.36 -39.48
C MET A 924 -7.48 23.22 -39.56
N LYS A 925 -8.61 22.63 -39.94
CA LYS A 925 -9.88 23.36 -40.12
C LYS A 925 -10.87 22.99 -39.02
N LEU A 926 -11.40 24.00 -38.32
CA LEU A 926 -12.49 23.82 -37.35
C LEU A 926 -13.81 23.67 -38.10
N THR A 927 -14.46 22.51 -37.98
CA THR A 927 -15.73 22.24 -38.69
C THR A 927 -16.95 22.38 -37.79
N LYS A 928 -16.80 22.12 -36.49
CA LYS A 928 -17.89 22.24 -35.52
C LYS A 928 -17.40 22.49 -34.10
N ILE A 929 -18.13 23.33 -33.36
CA ILE A 929 -18.02 23.45 -31.90
C ILE A 929 -19.26 22.78 -31.29
N HIS A 930 -19.07 21.81 -30.40
CA HIS A 930 -20.17 21.12 -29.73
C HIS A 930 -20.55 21.80 -28.42
N ARG A 931 -19.54 22.08 -27.57
CA ARG A 931 -19.71 22.70 -26.25
C ARG A 931 -18.41 23.39 -25.84
N VAL A 932 -18.54 24.43 -25.00
CA VAL A 932 -17.42 25.22 -24.50
C VAL A 932 -17.59 25.47 -23.01
N MET A 933 -16.50 25.25 -22.27
CA MET A 933 -16.37 25.59 -20.85
C MET A 933 -15.45 26.80 -20.73
N THR A 934 -15.91 27.83 -20.01
CA THR A 934 -15.13 29.04 -19.71
C THR A 934 -14.76 29.07 -18.23
N PHE A 935 -13.66 29.75 -17.91
CA PHE A 935 -13.16 29.96 -16.55
C PHE A 935 -12.27 31.21 -16.50
N GLU A 936 -12.13 31.79 -15.32
CA GLU A 936 -11.13 32.81 -15.04
C GLU A 936 -9.76 32.15 -14.88
N GLN A 937 -8.73 32.77 -15.46
CA GLN A 937 -7.35 32.29 -15.43
C GLN A 937 -6.39 33.42 -15.07
N ARG A 938 -5.29 33.07 -14.40
CA ARG A 938 -4.21 33.99 -14.04
C ARG A 938 -2.91 33.23 -13.83
N PRO A 939 -1.73 33.87 -13.95
CA PRO A 939 -0.44 33.21 -13.74
C PRO A 939 -0.13 33.02 -12.24
N TRP A 940 -1.05 32.39 -11.50
CA TRP A 940 -1.01 32.34 -10.04
C TRP A 940 0.18 31.52 -9.49
N LEU A 941 0.69 30.54 -10.24
CA LEU A 941 1.88 29.76 -9.85
C LEU A 941 3.21 30.46 -10.18
N LYS A 942 3.20 31.51 -11.01
CA LYS A 942 4.41 32.15 -11.52
C LYS A 942 5.37 32.58 -10.41
N THR A 943 4.86 33.24 -9.37
CA THR A 943 5.67 33.69 -8.22
C THR A 943 6.40 32.54 -7.54
N TYR A 944 5.74 31.39 -7.38
CA TYR A 944 6.33 30.20 -6.77
C TYR A 944 7.40 29.56 -7.67
N ILE A 945 7.10 29.40 -8.97
CA ILE A 945 8.02 28.79 -9.93
C ILE A 945 9.27 29.66 -10.13
N ASP A 946 9.09 30.98 -10.28
CA ASP A 946 10.19 31.94 -10.43
C ASP A 946 11.07 31.93 -9.19
N PHE A 947 10.47 31.96 -7.99
CA PHE A 947 11.22 31.87 -6.74
C PHE A 947 12.12 30.63 -6.70
N ASN A 948 11.58 29.45 -6.96
CA ASN A 948 12.37 28.21 -6.94
C ASN A 948 13.43 28.20 -8.06
N THR A 949 13.12 28.76 -9.22
CA THR A 949 14.07 28.85 -10.34
C THR A 949 15.24 29.76 -9.99
N GLU A 950 14.99 30.91 -9.37
CA GLU A 950 16.03 31.82 -8.90
C GLU A 950 16.84 31.20 -7.76
N LYS A 951 16.20 30.55 -6.79
CA LYS A 951 16.92 29.84 -5.72
C LYS A 951 17.79 28.71 -6.26
N ARG A 952 17.32 27.97 -7.26
CA ARG A 952 18.12 26.96 -7.96
C ARG A 952 19.35 27.54 -8.67
N LYS A 953 19.25 28.75 -9.23
CA LYS A 953 20.40 29.45 -9.84
C LYS A 953 21.42 29.90 -8.79
N LEU A 954 20.95 30.36 -7.64
CA LEU A 954 21.78 30.84 -6.54
C LEU A 954 22.38 29.72 -5.68
N ALA A 955 21.80 28.51 -5.73
CA ALA A 955 22.25 27.36 -4.96
C ALA A 955 23.72 27.01 -5.24
N THR A 956 24.49 26.88 -4.17
CA THR A 956 25.94 26.62 -4.22
C THR A 956 26.27 25.14 -4.22
N ASN A 957 25.38 24.30 -3.67
CA ASN A 957 25.53 22.85 -3.58
C ASN A 957 24.55 22.10 -4.51
N GLU A 958 24.85 20.82 -4.83
CA GLU A 958 24.00 20.01 -5.71
C GLU A 958 22.63 19.69 -5.09
N PHE A 959 22.58 19.48 -3.77
CA PHE A 959 21.37 19.12 -3.06
C PHE A 959 20.29 20.20 -3.21
N GLU A 960 20.61 21.46 -2.93
CA GLU A 960 19.68 22.58 -3.06
C GLU A 960 19.22 22.74 -4.51
N LYS A 961 20.11 22.57 -5.50
CA LYS A 961 19.76 22.63 -6.93
C LYS A 961 18.70 21.61 -7.29
N ASP A 962 18.85 20.38 -6.80
CA ASP A 962 17.90 19.30 -7.05
C ASP A 962 16.62 19.47 -6.23
N PHE A 963 16.72 19.98 -5.00
CA PHE A 963 15.58 20.29 -4.15
C PHE A 963 14.64 21.31 -4.80
N PHE A 964 15.15 22.48 -5.21
CA PHE A 964 14.31 23.50 -5.86
C PHE A 964 13.72 23.02 -7.21
N LYS A 965 14.44 22.15 -7.93
CA LYS A 965 13.92 21.48 -9.12
C LYS A 965 12.76 20.54 -8.77
N LEU A 966 12.91 19.73 -7.73
CA LEU A 966 11.88 18.80 -7.25
C LEU A 966 10.63 19.55 -6.79
N MET A 967 10.79 20.66 -6.07
CA MET A 967 9.69 21.49 -5.58
C MET A 967 8.78 21.96 -6.73
N ASN A 968 9.35 22.40 -7.86
CA ASN A 968 8.58 22.73 -9.06
C ASN A 968 7.89 21.51 -9.67
N ASN A 969 8.63 20.43 -9.93
CA ASN A 969 8.08 19.24 -10.60
C ASN A 969 6.97 18.56 -9.78
N ALA A 970 7.07 18.60 -8.46
CA ALA A 970 6.15 17.93 -7.57
C ALA A 970 4.76 18.61 -7.52
N VAL A 971 4.68 19.93 -7.71
CA VAL A 971 3.41 20.67 -7.82
C VAL A 971 2.61 20.18 -9.03
N PHE A 972 3.26 20.05 -10.19
CA PHE A 972 2.61 19.49 -11.39
C PHE A 972 2.04 18.10 -11.12
N GLY A 973 2.85 17.21 -10.54
CA GLY A 973 2.41 15.85 -10.18
C GLY A 973 1.19 15.84 -9.25
N LYS A 974 1.14 16.74 -8.26
CA LYS A 974 0.02 16.87 -7.33
C LYS A 974 -1.27 17.31 -8.01
N THR A 975 -1.20 18.26 -8.94
CA THR A 975 -2.39 18.70 -9.71
C THR A 975 -2.98 17.61 -10.62
N MET A 976 -2.25 16.52 -10.87
CA MET A 976 -2.63 15.43 -11.78
C MET A 976 -2.83 14.07 -11.08
N GLU A 977 -2.69 13.99 -9.75
CA GLU A 977 -2.76 12.77 -8.93
C GLU A 977 -4.18 12.14 -8.84
N LYS A 978 -4.43 11.01 -9.51
CA LYS A 978 -5.72 10.31 -9.41
C LYS A 978 -5.87 9.57 -8.06
N PHE A 979 -6.71 10.06 -7.15
CA PHE A 979 -7.08 9.33 -5.93
C PHE A 979 -8.08 8.20 -6.20
N LYS A 980 -7.62 6.95 -6.09
CA LYS A 980 -8.46 5.75 -6.08
C LYS A 980 -8.29 5.03 -4.75
N GLU A 981 -9.13 5.34 -3.77
CA GLU A 981 -9.28 4.46 -2.61
C GLU A 981 -10.18 3.28 -3.01
N GLU A 982 -9.98 2.10 -2.42
CA GLU A 982 -10.72 0.87 -2.77
C GLU A 982 -12.24 1.12 -2.88
N ASN A 983 -12.75 1.13 -4.13
CA ASN A 983 -14.15 1.36 -4.53
C ASN A 983 -14.72 2.78 -4.37
N ARG A 984 -13.89 3.81 -4.14
CA ARG A 984 -14.29 5.23 -4.13
C ARG A 984 -13.40 6.06 -5.05
N TYR A 985 -14.03 6.87 -5.89
CA TYR A 985 -13.36 7.91 -6.66
C TYR A 985 -13.54 9.21 -5.89
N LYS A 986 -12.46 9.71 -5.29
CA LYS A 986 -12.43 11.09 -4.79
C LYS A 986 -11.97 11.96 -5.96
N THR A 987 -12.81 12.90 -6.37
CA THR A 987 -12.35 13.99 -7.23
C THR A 987 -11.59 14.97 -6.34
N PHE A 988 -10.28 15.08 -6.61
CA PHE A 988 -9.24 15.97 -6.06
C PHE A 988 -9.59 16.94 -4.91
N GLU A 989 -8.74 16.91 -3.88
CA GLU A 989 -8.45 18.01 -2.92
C GLU A 989 -7.21 18.80 -3.35
#